data_AF-A0A3P7N969-F1
#
_entry.id   AF-A0A3P7N969-F1
#
_cell.length_a   1.000
_cell.length_b   1.000
_cell.length_c   1.000
_cell.angle_alpha   90.00
_cell.angle_beta   90.00
_cell.angle_gamma   90.00
#
_symmetry.space_group_name_H-M   'P 1'
#
loop_
_entity.id
_entity.type
_entity.pdbx_description
1 polymer ?
#
loop_
_entity_poly.entity_id
_entity_poly.type
_entity_poly.pdbx_seq_one_letter_code
_entity_poly.pdbx_strand_id
1 'polypeptide(L)'
;MGVLSLTRLIGSDCKSFKVKKLHSSMVIINGIEFMHSVLKSLDVGSEGIFGVDHLCVKFAIEEAVRRLKKCGLDPIFVIQGLPPRHGKDYNWKVIRSYTKRRPVEGVPASSHSKQEDCIVLYSRSLICSVLSSLGMRFYMCLYGANSVCAALSIILGCPVLSSNSDFYLFYKPVACSQKEYNAVEYAPLSSFSLDPTPDTPDLSITDAPTYFLAAHVYTPEFSPLNSIPESSRPIVALAMDSILIRELPSAVGIPSYAPGQPNMDPFTKLQHVVDWLQRVDQIQAIQSILECVGNPHKAHNVANNIIDFLPKFLPDFTGASRLLSYLGVTNGCNLDIKTPHLERNENFSPFAFFKDVLEILKGNIVAFDRPEFTSGWPSALQSLYHSGNFCPGLLTALYCKDGRVMHPFLPCLYEFPEEGRKGRILRHLSYALFIGLENRLGFQRKLLGVRPHVKEVIYNGNGQFITCHLHVKPLDLPPDSSLDSFFAKYLSFNPIADIPDWCNVLLLCCSIWHSQTEPYDRHSHCSISQCPPVLSFLLCAVVHYFNSALDTSTLLKHYSSLLSFSRTEGEKYVQPANSELTTVSVETSTVLDIYELVNIYGELIDLVYLLNALLHPTDAKTPTDSNYSSSLPLGMLIPSFHLAHQIALCLILNNESAKSTLAARFWLPKLFYPSPDPAAAMKLRDAAILFTKLVNALPTIRVKWEPLDFDITDPPTAFVPKSQRTPGSINQKQFVNPRQRTKPASSERTNSHANVCPPRSATLRDSSNIPPGMRNSPMVRQRISAPTEYNTRKTSLAGSGRGRGRGAANNGGRSYADRLIQRYSQAPPSQ
;
A
#
# COMPACT_ATOMS: atom_id res chain seq x y z
N MET A 1 4.67 3.40 12.73
CA MET A 1 3.50 4.15 12.19
C MET A 1 2.78 4.82 13.34
N GLY A 2 1.70 5.58 13.09
CA GLY A 2 0.99 6.36 14.13
C GLY A 2 1.57 7.75 14.36
N VAL A 3 1.33 8.31 15.55
CA VAL A 3 1.85 9.60 16.03
C VAL A 3 3.38 9.68 15.91
N LEU A 4 3.87 10.79 15.35
CA LEU A 4 5.30 11.08 15.19
C LEU A 4 6.03 11.16 16.54
N SER A 5 7.27 10.68 16.58
CA SER A 5 8.15 10.61 17.76
C SER A 5 7.66 9.80 18.97
N LEU A 6 6.39 9.37 19.03
CA LEU A 6 5.82 8.71 20.20
C LEU A 6 6.49 7.36 20.53
N THR A 7 6.83 6.56 19.51
CA THR A 7 7.64 5.33 19.70
C THR A 7 9.02 5.63 20.27
N ARG A 8 9.62 6.79 19.94
CA ARG A 8 10.93 7.20 20.46
C ARG A 8 10.84 7.66 21.91
N LEU A 9 9.79 8.41 22.29
CA LEU A 9 9.58 8.89 23.66
C LEU A 9 9.37 7.74 24.65
N ILE A 10 8.49 6.81 24.31
CA ILE A 10 8.19 5.66 25.18
C ILE A 10 9.32 4.63 25.09
N GLY A 11 9.87 4.39 23.90
CA GLY A 11 11.00 3.48 23.68
C GLY A 11 12.34 3.94 24.31
N SER A 12 12.44 5.19 24.76
CA SER A 12 13.61 5.66 25.54
C SER A 12 13.56 5.35 27.03
N ASP A 13 12.41 4.90 27.57
CA ASP A 13 12.32 4.41 28.95
C ASP A 13 12.03 2.90 28.98
N CYS A 14 13.03 2.12 29.41
CA CYS A 14 12.89 0.69 29.59
C CYS A 14 11.80 0.29 30.60
N LYS A 15 11.44 1.16 31.55
CA LYS A 15 10.37 0.91 32.53
C LYS A 15 8.98 0.94 31.90
N SER A 16 8.82 1.57 30.74
CA SER A 16 7.56 1.59 29.99
C SER A 16 7.15 0.22 29.43
N PHE A 17 7.93 -0.85 29.67
CA PHE A 17 7.63 -2.19 29.20
C PHE A 17 7.94 -3.29 30.23
N LYS A 18 7.11 -4.32 30.27
CA LYS A 18 7.38 -5.61 30.92
C LYS A 18 7.74 -6.67 29.87
N VAL A 19 8.72 -7.53 30.16
CA VAL A 19 8.98 -8.71 29.31
C VAL A 19 7.88 -9.74 29.56
N LYS A 20 7.17 -10.13 28.50
CA LYS A 20 6.23 -11.25 28.50
C LYS A 20 6.81 -12.38 27.65
N LYS A 21 6.96 -13.57 28.24
CA LYS A 21 7.18 -14.80 27.48
C LYS A 21 5.88 -15.14 26.76
N LEU A 22 5.95 -15.38 25.45
CA LEU A 22 4.82 -15.82 24.64
C LEU A 22 5.06 -17.29 24.24
N HIS A 23 4.27 -18.18 24.83
CA HIS A 23 4.19 -19.61 24.51
C HIS A 23 2.75 -20.11 24.72
N SER A 24 2.31 -21.11 23.95
CA SER A 24 0.99 -21.76 24.10
C SER A 24 -0.20 -20.79 24.23
N SER A 25 -0.15 -19.64 23.56
CA SER A 25 -1.07 -18.51 23.77
C SER A 25 -1.57 -17.92 22.46
N MET A 26 -2.82 -17.43 22.47
CA MET A 26 -3.35 -16.63 21.37
C MET A 26 -2.65 -15.25 21.30
N VAL A 27 -2.43 -14.72 20.09
CA VAL A 27 -1.87 -13.36 19.87
C VAL A 27 -2.57 -12.67 18.72
N ILE A 28 -2.72 -11.34 18.77
CA ILE A 28 -3.32 -10.55 17.70
C ILE A 28 -2.20 -9.89 16.91
N ILE A 29 -2.15 -10.05 15.58
CA ILE A 29 -1.05 -9.54 14.75
C ILE A 29 -1.60 -8.64 13.64
N ASN A 30 -1.13 -7.39 13.57
CA ASN A 30 -1.40 -6.56 12.39
C ASN A 30 -0.53 -7.05 11.22
N GLY A 31 -1.12 -7.81 10.29
CA GLY A 31 -0.35 -8.61 9.32
C GLY A 31 0.56 -7.79 8.41
N ILE A 32 0.09 -6.64 7.91
CA ILE A 32 0.90 -5.77 7.03
C ILE A 32 2.11 -5.20 7.80
N GLU A 33 1.92 -4.83 9.06
CA GLU A 33 2.99 -4.31 9.91
C GLU A 33 3.97 -5.42 10.32
N PHE A 34 3.46 -6.62 10.59
CA PHE A 34 4.26 -7.82 10.83
C PHE A 34 5.15 -8.15 9.63
N MET A 35 4.59 -8.19 8.41
CA MET A 35 5.35 -8.44 7.19
C MET A 35 6.51 -7.45 7.02
N HIS A 36 6.27 -6.14 7.13
CA HIS A 36 7.37 -5.17 7.06
C HIS A 36 8.39 -5.31 8.21
N SER A 37 7.96 -5.72 9.40
CA SER A 37 8.87 -5.97 10.54
C SER A 37 9.72 -7.23 10.36
N VAL A 38 9.16 -8.30 9.80
CA VAL A 38 9.88 -9.53 9.44
C VAL A 38 10.92 -9.23 8.38
N LEU A 39 10.54 -8.57 7.28
CA LEU A 39 11.48 -8.21 6.22
C LEU A 39 12.64 -7.34 6.77
N LYS A 40 12.33 -6.40 7.67
CA LYS A 40 13.35 -5.56 8.30
C LYS A 40 14.29 -6.34 9.24
N SER A 41 13.77 -7.24 10.10
CA SER A 41 14.63 -7.96 11.05
C SER A 41 15.65 -8.87 10.35
N LEU A 42 15.29 -9.34 9.16
CA LEU A 42 16.08 -10.23 8.31
C LEU A 42 17.11 -9.55 7.40
N ASP A 43 17.14 -8.21 7.40
CA ASP A 43 17.94 -7.44 6.43
C ASP A 43 17.57 -7.78 4.97
N VAL A 44 16.25 -7.87 4.71
CA VAL A 44 15.70 -8.02 3.36
C VAL A 44 15.86 -6.71 2.62
N GLY A 45 17.04 -6.52 2.05
CA GLY A 45 17.34 -5.41 1.17
C GLY A 45 16.40 -5.40 -0.04
N SER A 46 15.84 -4.25 -0.36
CA SER A 46 15.17 -4.02 -1.63
C SER A 46 16.21 -4.07 -2.76
N GLU A 47 15.93 -4.78 -3.85
CA GLU A 47 16.79 -4.79 -5.04
C GLU A 47 16.58 -3.50 -5.85
N GLY A 48 17.09 -2.39 -5.31
CA GLY A 48 16.98 -1.06 -5.90
C GLY A 48 15.54 -0.67 -6.17
N ILE A 49 15.21 -0.48 -7.45
CA ILE A 49 13.90 0.00 -7.91
C ILE A 49 12.79 -1.06 -7.93
N PHE A 50 13.10 -2.36 -7.83
CA PHE A 50 12.10 -3.43 -7.95
C PHE A 50 11.34 -3.71 -6.65
N GLY A 51 11.75 -3.09 -5.53
CA GLY A 51 11.22 -3.40 -4.20
C GLY A 51 11.78 -4.73 -3.67
N VAL A 52 10.92 -5.51 -3.02
CA VAL A 52 11.23 -6.85 -2.51
C VAL A 52 10.48 -7.90 -3.32
N ASP A 53 11.20 -8.86 -3.89
CA ASP A 53 10.64 -9.96 -4.67
C ASP A 53 9.66 -10.81 -3.83
N HIS A 54 8.51 -11.16 -4.42
CA HIS A 54 7.42 -11.83 -3.73
C HIS A 54 7.83 -13.17 -3.10
N LEU A 55 8.71 -13.94 -3.75
CA LEU A 55 9.17 -15.22 -3.22
C LEU A 55 10.03 -15.05 -1.95
N CYS A 56 10.80 -13.96 -1.84
CA CYS A 56 11.52 -13.58 -0.62
C CYS A 56 10.55 -13.28 0.52
N VAL A 57 9.44 -12.58 0.22
CA VAL A 57 8.38 -12.28 1.20
C VAL A 57 7.67 -13.56 1.63
N LYS A 58 7.31 -14.45 0.70
CA LYS A 58 6.72 -15.76 1.01
C LYS A 58 7.61 -16.52 1.99
N PHE A 59 8.88 -16.76 1.64
CA PHE A 59 9.82 -17.49 2.49
C PHE A 59 9.96 -16.87 3.89
N ALA A 60 10.09 -15.54 3.96
CA ALA A 60 10.23 -14.82 5.22
C ALA A 60 8.99 -14.96 6.13
N ILE A 61 7.78 -14.93 5.56
CA ILE A 61 6.53 -15.15 6.30
C ILE A 61 6.36 -16.61 6.71
N GLU A 62 6.66 -17.57 5.85
CA GLU A 62 6.60 -19.00 6.14
C GLU A 62 7.49 -19.37 7.33
N GLU A 63 8.75 -18.90 7.33
CA GLU A 63 9.70 -19.12 8.41
C GLU A 63 9.32 -18.37 9.70
N ALA A 64 8.80 -17.14 9.62
CA ALA A 64 8.29 -16.42 10.78
C ALA A 64 7.06 -17.13 11.40
N VAL A 65 6.13 -17.65 10.58
CA VAL A 65 4.99 -18.44 11.03
C VAL A 65 5.43 -19.79 11.62
N ARG A 66 6.46 -20.44 11.05
CA ARG A 66 7.07 -21.65 11.64
C ARG A 66 7.63 -21.39 13.04
N ARG A 67 8.26 -20.23 13.27
CA ARG A 67 8.77 -19.79 14.57
C ARG A 67 7.65 -19.51 15.59
N LEU A 68 6.54 -18.89 15.16
CA LEU A 68 5.32 -18.76 15.98
C LEU A 68 4.77 -20.13 16.39
N LYS A 69 4.56 -21.03 15.40
CA LYS A 69 4.05 -22.40 15.63
C LYS A 69 4.97 -23.23 16.53
N LYS A 70 6.31 -23.09 16.42
CA LYS A 70 7.28 -23.78 17.30
C LYS A 70 7.10 -23.43 18.79
N CYS A 71 6.57 -22.26 19.11
CA CYS A 71 6.31 -21.82 20.49
C CYS A 71 4.85 -22.06 20.92
N GLY A 72 4.08 -22.85 20.16
CA GLY A 72 2.66 -23.12 20.43
C GLY A 72 1.74 -21.90 20.27
N LEU A 73 2.18 -20.84 19.59
CA LEU A 73 1.38 -19.63 19.44
C LEU A 73 0.28 -19.79 18.40
N ASP A 74 -0.91 -19.28 18.73
CA ASP A 74 -2.10 -19.29 17.89
C ASP A 74 -2.45 -17.84 17.44
N PRO A 75 -1.85 -17.35 16.34
CA PRO A 75 -2.03 -15.96 15.92
C PRO A 75 -3.33 -15.73 15.14
N ILE A 76 -4.01 -14.63 15.44
CA ILE A 76 -5.05 -14.01 14.60
C ILE A 76 -4.43 -12.85 13.83
N PHE A 77 -4.31 -12.98 12.50
CA PHE A 77 -3.80 -11.92 11.64
C PHE A 77 -4.91 -10.98 11.18
N VAL A 78 -4.83 -9.71 11.58
CA VAL A 78 -5.78 -8.66 11.20
C VAL A 78 -5.19 -7.85 10.06
N ILE A 79 -5.90 -7.77 8.93
CA ILE A 79 -5.45 -7.09 7.71
C ILE A 79 -6.29 -5.82 7.49
N GLN A 80 -5.63 -4.68 7.23
CA GLN A 80 -6.32 -3.41 6.96
C GLN A 80 -6.95 -3.40 5.56
N GLY A 81 -8.27 -3.26 5.46
CA GLY A 81 -8.99 -3.02 4.21
C GLY A 81 -8.93 -1.57 3.75
N LEU A 82 -10.10 -0.93 3.61
CA LEU A 82 -10.20 0.43 3.07
C LEU A 82 -9.53 1.47 4.01
N PRO A 83 -9.12 2.64 3.48
CA PRO A 83 -8.67 3.76 4.30
C PRO A 83 -9.66 4.08 5.44
N PRO A 84 -9.25 4.06 6.72
CA PRO A 84 -10.04 4.68 7.76
C PRO A 84 -10.16 6.18 7.45
N ARG A 85 -11.36 6.73 7.65
CA ARG A 85 -11.61 8.17 7.51
C ARG A 85 -11.64 8.81 8.90
N HIS A 86 -10.49 9.24 9.40
CA HIS A 86 -10.38 10.05 10.60
C HIS A 86 -9.75 11.40 10.28
N GLY A 87 -10.44 12.50 10.64
CA GLY A 87 -10.03 13.87 10.32
C GLY A 87 -9.56 14.04 8.87
N LYS A 88 -8.28 14.40 8.69
CA LYS A 88 -7.65 14.69 7.39
C LYS A 88 -6.69 13.59 6.92
N ASP A 89 -6.86 12.33 7.35
CA ASP A 89 -6.03 11.17 6.96
C ASP A 89 -5.78 11.06 5.44
N TYR A 90 -6.77 11.39 4.61
CA TYR A 90 -6.63 11.45 3.14
C TYR A 90 -5.56 12.48 2.72
N ASN A 91 -5.64 13.71 3.24
CA ASN A 91 -4.68 14.77 2.93
C ASN A 91 -3.27 14.44 3.46
N TRP A 92 -3.16 13.73 4.59
CA TRP A 92 -1.88 13.22 5.08
C TRP A 92 -1.26 12.19 4.12
N LYS A 93 -2.05 11.24 3.62
CA LYS A 93 -1.58 10.28 2.60
C LYS A 93 -1.09 10.98 1.34
N VAL A 94 -1.86 11.94 0.82
CA VAL A 94 -1.46 12.78 -0.33
C VAL A 94 -0.14 13.52 -0.04
N ILE A 95 -0.08 14.30 1.04
CA ILE A 95 1.11 15.08 1.41
C ILE A 95 2.33 14.19 1.61
N ARG A 96 2.19 13.00 2.22
CA ARG A 96 3.29 12.04 2.40
C ARG A 96 3.78 11.47 1.07
N SER A 97 2.90 11.13 0.14
CA SER A 97 3.29 10.66 -1.21
C SER A 97 4.09 11.71 -1.96
N TYR A 98 3.75 13.00 -1.87
CA TYR A 98 4.54 14.10 -2.45
C TYR A 98 5.87 14.36 -1.74
N THR A 99 5.85 14.43 -0.41
CA THR A 99 6.99 14.97 0.36
C THR A 99 8.12 13.98 0.59
N LYS A 100 7.82 12.68 0.71
CA LYS A 100 8.84 11.63 0.86
C LYS A 100 9.50 11.19 -0.45
N ARG A 101 8.97 11.59 -1.61
CA ARG A 101 9.28 10.96 -2.90
C ARG A 101 9.45 11.97 -4.05
N ARG A 102 10.43 12.88 -3.91
CA ARG A 102 10.93 13.64 -5.06
C ARG A 102 11.79 12.72 -5.94
N PRO A 103 11.70 12.80 -7.27
CA PRO A 103 12.68 12.16 -8.14
C PRO A 103 14.08 12.75 -7.91
N VAL A 104 15.11 11.96 -8.19
CA VAL A 104 16.46 12.44 -8.44
C VAL A 104 16.73 12.14 -9.90
N GLU A 105 16.58 13.16 -10.74
CA GLU A 105 16.62 13.06 -12.20
C GLU A 105 17.98 12.50 -12.69
N GLY A 106 17.96 11.70 -13.75
CA GLY A 106 19.17 11.18 -14.40
C GLY A 106 19.95 10.10 -13.63
N VAL A 107 19.41 9.57 -12.53
CA VAL A 107 20.04 8.49 -11.74
C VAL A 107 19.67 7.11 -12.32
N PRO A 108 20.63 6.21 -12.58
CA PRO A 108 20.33 4.86 -13.06
C PRO A 108 19.52 4.02 -12.07
N ALA A 109 18.71 3.10 -12.58
CA ALA A 109 17.84 2.19 -11.81
C ALA A 109 18.57 1.49 -10.63
N SER A 110 19.79 1.04 -10.86
CA SER A 110 20.67 0.38 -9.88
C SER A 110 21.11 1.26 -8.71
N SER A 111 21.01 2.58 -8.83
CA SER A 111 21.60 3.56 -7.90
C SER A 111 20.64 4.11 -6.85
N HIS A 112 19.34 3.79 -6.92
CA HIS A 112 18.33 4.18 -5.92
C HIS A 112 18.38 3.34 -4.61
N SER A 113 19.47 2.61 -4.36
CA SER A 113 19.63 1.57 -3.33
C SER A 113 19.68 2.05 -1.86
N LYS A 114 19.12 3.23 -1.54
CA LYS A 114 19.11 3.83 -0.19
C LYS A 114 17.74 4.39 0.23
N GLN A 115 16.65 3.74 -0.17
CA GLN A 115 15.32 4.06 0.37
C GLN A 115 15.04 3.19 1.62
N GLU A 116 14.86 3.83 2.78
CA GLU A 116 14.79 3.15 4.09
C GLU A 116 13.50 2.35 4.35
N ASP A 117 12.47 2.52 3.51
CA ASP A 117 11.17 1.86 3.62
C ASP A 117 11.12 0.68 2.61
N CYS A 118 11.19 -0.59 3.06
CA CYS A 118 11.11 -1.78 2.18
C CYS A 118 9.77 -1.83 1.40
N ILE A 119 9.80 -1.56 0.09
CA ILE A 119 8.61 -1.59 -0.78
C ILE A 119 8.24 -3.04 -1.10
N VAL A 120 7.02 -3.43 -0.76
CA VAL A 120 6.42 -4.73 -1.13
C VAL A 120 5.21 -4.47 -2.03
N LEU A 121 5.32 -4.86 -3.29
CA LEU A 121 4.22 -4.80 -4.26
C LEU A 121 3.10 -5.76 -3.83
N TYR A 122 1.85 -5.37 -4.08
CA TYR A 122 0.64 -6.16 -3.79
C TYR A 122 0.56 -6.78 -2.38
N SER A 123 1.22 -6.16 -1.39
CA SER A 123 1.40 -6.65 -0.02
C SER A 123 0.17 -7.24 0.68
N ARG A 124 -1.05 -6.76 0.37
CA ARG A 124 -2.31 -7.30 0.90
C ARG A 124 -2.66 -8.68 0.32
N SER A 125 -2.76 -8.82 -0.99
CA SER A 125 -3.09 -10.11 -1.62
C SER A 125 -1.96 -11.11 -1.46
N LEU A 126 -0.70 -10.64 -1.48
CA LEU A 126 0.47 -11.46 -1.16
C LEU A 126 0.41 -12.04 0.26
N ILE A 127 0.19 -11.22 1.31
CA ILE A 127 0.14 -11.76 2.68
C ILE A 127 -1.09 -12.64 2.90
N CYS A 128 -2.26 -12.29 2.35
CA CYS A 128 -3.47 -13.11 2.50
C CYS A 128 -3.31 -14.47 1.80
N SER A 129 -2.70 -14.50 0.60
CA SER A 129 -2.37 -15.73 -0.12
C SER A 129 -1.42 -16.64 0.68
N VAL A 130 -0.34 -16.08 1.25
CA VAL A 130 0.64 -16.87 2.02
C VAL A 130 0.06 -17.36 3.35
N LEU A 131 -0.71 -16.52 4.06
CA LEU A 131 -1.40 -16.91 5.30
C LEU A 131 -2.45 -18.01 5.05
N SER A 132 -3.17 -17.92 3.92
CA SER A 132 -4.12 -18.96 3.47
C SER A 132 -3.41 -20.30 3.22
N SER A 133 -2.31 -20.31 2.43
CA SER A 133 -1.54 -21.53 2.17
C SER A 133 -0.88 -22.14 3.43
N LEU A 134 -0.69 -21.36 4.50
CA LEU A 134 -0.15 -21.80 5.78
C LEU A 134 -1.22 -22.24 6.79
N GLY A 135 -2.50 -22.19 6.42
CA GLY A 135 -3.65 -22.51 7.28
C GLY A 135 -3.80 -21.56 8.46
N MET A 136 -3.41 -20.28 8.32
CA MET A 136 -3.46 -19.30 9.40
C MET A 136 -4.81 -18.60 9.47
N ARG A 137 -5.28 -18.31 10.69
CA ARG A 137 -6.50 -17.51 10.90
C ARG A 137 -6.20 -16.04 10.59
N PHE A 138 -6.89 -15.49 9.59
CA PHE A 138 -6.77 -14.08 9.23
C PHE A 138 -8.10 -13.48 8.75
N TYR A 139 -8.21 -12.15 8.81
CA TYR A 139 -9.41 -11.43 8.40
C TYR A 139 -9.08 -10.03 7.89
N MET A 140 -9.61 -9.66 6.72
CA MET A 140 -9.56 -8.28 6.23
C MET A 140 -10.68 -7.44 6.83
N CYS A 141 -10.32 -6.44 7.65
CA CYS A 141 -11.26 -5.47 8.20
C CYS A 141 -11.86 -4.60 7.09
N LEU A 142 -13.11 -4.16 7.26
CA LEU A 142 -13.77 -3.21 6.35
C LEU A 142 -12.95 -1.93 6.15
N TYR A 143 -12.39 -1.39 7.24
CA TYR A 143 -11.62 -0.13 7.25
C TYR A 143 -10.26 -0.33 7.96
N GLY A 144 -9.94 0.53 8.94
CA GLY A 144 -8.72 0.42 9.75
C GLY A 144 -8.71 -0.82 10.64
N ALA A 145 -7.54 -1.45 10.80
CA ALA A 145 -7.36 -2.60 11.68
C ALA A 145 -7.18 -2.22 13.16
N ASN A 146 -6.58 -1.07 13.47
CA ASN A 146 -6.09 -0.76 14.83
C ASN A 146 -7.18 -0.83 15.92
N SER A 147 -8.34 -0.21 15.66
CA SER A 147 -9.48 -0.23 16.58
C SER A 147 -10.05 -1.63 16.81
N VAL A 148 -10.07 -2.47 15.76
CA VAL A 148 -10.48 -3.87 15.85
C VAL A 148 -9.48 -4.67 16.66
N CYS A 149 -8.17 -4.51 16.43
CA CYS A 149 -7.13 -5.16 17.24
C CYS A 149 -7.21 -4.78 18.73
N ALA A 150 -7.45 -3.50 19.03
CA ALA A 150 -7.61 -3.03 20.41
C ALA A 150 -8.83 -3.67 21.09
N ALA A 151 -9.97 -3.76 20.39
CA ALA A 151 -11.15 -4.43 20.92
C ALA A 151 -10.94 -5.94 21.09
N LEU A 152 -10.27 -6.61 20.14
CA LEU A 152 -9.89 -8.02 20.29
C LEU A 152 -9.01 -8.25 21.52
N SER A 153 -8.05 -7.37 21.80
CA SER A 153 -7.18 -7.49 22.99
C SER A 153 -7.98 -7.43 24.30
N ILE A 154 -8.94 -6.51 24.38
CA ILE A 154 -9.86 -6.36 25.52
C ILE A 154 -10.78 -7.59 25.66
N ILE A 155 -11.29 -8.12 24.54
CA ILE A 155 -12.20 -9.29 24.49
C ILE A 155 -11.47 -10.60 24.86
N LEU A 156 -10.25 -10.79 24.37
CA LEU A 156 -9.51 -12.07 24.43
C LEU A 156 -8.43 -12.10 25.52
N GLY A 157 -8.09 -10.97 26.14
CA GLY A 157 -7.04 -10.86 27.15
C GLY A 157 -5.62 -11.10 26.62
N CYS A 158 -5.38 -10.88 25.32
CA CYS A 158 -4.14 -11.25 24.63
C CYS A 158 -3.47 -10.05 23.92
N PRO A 159 -2.14 -10.11 23.70
CA PRO A 159 -1.38 -8.95 23.22
C PRO A 159 -1.52 -8.70 21.73
N VAL A 160 -1.58 -7.41 21.36
CA VAL A 160 -1.46 -6.93 19.98
C VAL A 160 0.00 -6.74 19.62
N LEU A 161 0.45 -7.42 18.56
CA LEU A 161 1.73 -7.20 17.89
C LEU A 161 1.54 -6.20 16.74
N SER A 162 2.07 -4.99 16.90
CA SER A 162 1.94 -3.90 15.91
C SER A 162 3.17 -2.98 15.88
N SER A 163 3.39 -2.27 14.77
CA SER A 163 4.41 -1.22 14.62
C SER A 163 3.83 0.19 14.77
N ASN A 164 2.64 0.33 15.38
CA ASN A 164 1.85 1.55 15.35
C ASN A 164 1.78 2.23 16.72
N SER A 165 2.35 3.43 16.84
CA SER A 165 2.35 4.20 18.09
C SER A 165 0.95 4.66 18.52
N ASP A 166 -0.06 4.56 17.65
CA ASP A 166 -1.45 4.79 18.03
C ASP A 166 -1.87 3.88 19.20
N PHE A 167 -1.34 2.64 19.31
CA PHE A 167 -1.66 1.70 20.39
C PHE A 167 -1.24 2.16 21.80
N TYR A 168 -0.28 3.08 21.93
CA TYR A 168 0.07 3.68 23.23
C TYR A 168 -1.02 4.64 23.77
N LEU A 169 -1.98 5.04 22.92
CA LEU A 169 -3.02 6.02 23.22
C LEU A 169 -4.44 5.42 23.23
N PHE A 170 -4.58 4.12 22.96
CA PHE A 170 -5.81 3.39 23.28
C PHE A 170 -5.91 3.20 24.80
N TYR A 171 -7.14 3.14 25.30
CA TYR A 171 -7.47 2.97 26.72
C TYR A 171 -8.68 2.04 26.85
N LYS A 172 -8.98 1.56 28.07
CA LYS A 172 -10.18 0.75 28.34
C LYS A 172 -11.41 1.69 28.45
N PRO A 173 -12.44 1.56 27.60
CA PRO A 173 -13.64 2.39 27.70
C PRO A 173 -14.35 2.25 29.05
N VAL A 174 -14.96 3.31 29.56
CA VAL A 174 -15.65 3.29 30.86
C VAL A 174 -16.79 2.27 30.90
N ALA A 175 -17.49 2.06 29.78
CA ALA A 175 -18.50 1.01 29.62
C ALA A 175 -17.95 -0.42 29.83
N CYS A 176 -16.65 -0.64 29.60
CA CYS A 176 -15.99 -1.93 29.85
C CYS A 176 -15.55 -2.11 31.32
N SER A 177 -15.58 -1.07 32.15
CA SER A 177 -15.13 -1.12 33.55
C SER A 177 -16.11 -1.83 34.49
N GLN A 178 -17.36 -2.05 34.06
CA GLN A 178 -18.37 -2.82 34.80
C GLN A 178 -18.26 -4.35 34.60
N LYS A 179 -17.32 -4.80 33.76
CA LYS A 179 -17.02 -6.21 33.49
C LYS A 179 -15.51 -6.44 33.64
N GLU A 180 -15.12 -7.69 33.92
CA GLU A 180 -13.72 -8.12 34.13
C GLU A 180 -12.87 -8.15 32.86
N TYR A 181 -13.06 -7.18 31.97
CA TYR A 181 -12.24 -7.04 30.75
C TYR A 181 -10.85 -6.49 31.06
N ASN A 182 -9.87 -6.99 30.33
CA ASN A 182 -8.49 -6.52 30.39
C ASN A 182 -8.34 -5.12 29.76
N ALA A 183 -7.26 -4.43 30.10
CA ALA A 183 -6.76 -3.32 29.30
C ALA A 183 -6.19 -3.83 27.96
N VAL A 184 -5.93 -2.92 27.01
CA VAL A 184 -5.26 -3.28 25.75
C VAL A 184 -3.81 -3.67 26.05
N GLU A 185 -3.47 -4.96 25.91
CA GLU A 185 -2.07 -5.38 25.89
C GLU A 185 -1.47 -5.07 24.51
N TYR A 186 -0.42 -4.26 24.47
CA TYR A 186 0.29 -3.91 23.24
C TYR A 186 1.78 -4.24 23.38
N ALA A 187 2.35 -4.96 22.41
CA ALA A 187 3.79 -5.14 22.26
C ALA A 187 4.26 -4.59 20.90
N PRO A 188 5.18 -3.61 20.87
CA PRO A 188 5.74 -3.12 19.62
C PRO A 188 6.49 -4.23 18.87
N LEU A 189 6.21 -4.41 17.57
CA LEU A 189 6.90 -5.39 16.72
C LEU A 189 8.42 -5.16 16.66
N SER A 190 8.89 -3.92 16.84
CA SER A 190 10.31 -3.58 16.98
C SER A 190 10.97 -4.07 18.27
N SER A 191 10.19 -4.64 19.19
CA SER A 191 10.62 -5.17 20.50
C SER A 191 10.30 -6.66 20.68
N PHE A 192 9.76 -7.29 19.63
CA PHE A 192 9.37 -8.68 19.59
C PHE A 192 10.49 -9.51 18.94
N SER A 193 11.05 -10.46 19.68
CA SER A 193 12.00 -11.42 19.10
C SER A 193 11.24 -12.51 18.35
N LEU A 194 11.68 -12.79 17.12
CA LEU A 194 11.22 -13.95 16.34
C LEU A 194 12.10 -15.19 16.56
N ASP A 195 13.18 -15.09 17.34
CA ASP A 195 14.06 -16.22 17.66
C ASP A 195 13.50 -17.02 18.85
N PRO A 196 13.14 -18.31 18.66
CA PRO A 196 12.61 -19.17 19.73
C PRO A 196 13.67 -19.46 20.79
N THR A 197 13.51 -18.85 21.97
CA THR A 197 14.35 -19.12 23.15
C THR A 197 13.85 -20.39 23.83
N PRO A 198 14.72 -21.35 24.20
CA PRO A 198 14.29 -22.50 25.01
C PRO A 198 13.71 -22.01 26.33
N ASP A 199 12.54 -22.54 26.73
CA ASP A 199 12.13 -22.38 28.12
C ASP A 199 12.78 -23.46 28.98
N THR A 200 13.34 -23.07 30.13
CA THR A 200 13.93 -24.02 31.07
C THR A 200 12.79 -24.75 31.77
N PRO A 201 12.62 -26.08 31.56
CA PRO A 201 11.52 -26.79 32.20
C PRO A 201 11.74 -26.81 33.70
N ASP A 202 10.72 -26.35 34.44
CA ASP A 202 10.61 -26.67 35.85
C ASP A 202 10.41 -28.19 35.96
N LEU A 203 11.13 -28.87 36.87
CA LEU A 203 11.30 -30.34 36.87
C LEU A 203 10.05 -31.14 37.27
N SER A 204 8.87 -30.51 37.19
CA SER A 204 7.58 -30.97 37.71
C SER A 204 6.48 -31.12 36.65
N ILE A 205 6.69 -30.67 35.40
CA ILE A 205 5.67 -30.68 34.34
C ILE A 205 6.22 -31.27 33.04
N THR A 206 5.63 -32.39 32.59
CA THR A 206 6.06 -33.14 31.39
C THR A 206 5.65 -32.51 30.06
N ASP A 207 4.62 -31.66 30.05
CA ASP A 207 3.98 -31.15 28.83
C ASP A 207 4.23 -29.64 28.60
N ALA A 208 5.24 -29.06 29.25
CA ALA A 208 5.59 -27.66 29.09
C ALA A 208 6.14 -27.35 27.68
N PRO A 209 5.75 -26.23 27.03
CA PRO A 209 6.26 -25.87 25.71
C PRO A 209 7.76 -25.55 25.79
N THR A 210 8.56 -26.28 25.01
CA THR A 210 10.03 -26.21 25.05
C THR A 210 10.63 -24.88 24.58
N TYR A 211 9.82 -23.96 24.02
CA TYR A 211 10.28 -22.66 23.51
C TYR A 211 9.24 -21.55 23.71
N PHE A 212 9.73 -20.33 23.93
CA PHE A 212 8.95 -19.09 23.97
C PHE A 212 9.53 -18.02 23.03
N LEU A 213 8.71 -17.02 22.68
CA LEU A 213 9.17 -15.77 22.07
C LEU A 213 9.09 -14.64 23.10
N ALA A 214 10.12 -13.79 23.13
CA ALA A 214 10.16 -12.64 24.02
C ALA A 214 9.47 -11.42 23.39
N ALA A 215 8.49 -10.84 24.09
CA ALA A 215 7.84 -9.59 23.72
C ALA A 215 7.93 -8.56 24.85
N HIS A 216 8.17 -7.30 24.53
CA HIS A 216 8.10 -6.20 25.50
C HIS A 216 6.69 -5.60 25.44
N VAL A 217 5.84 -5.93 26.42
CA VAL A 217 4.46 -5.44 26.52
C VAL A 217 4.48 -4.09 27.23
N TYR A 218 3.84 -3.09 26.64
CA TYR A 218 3.72 -1.73 27.17
C TYR A 218 2.99 -1.72 28.52
N THR A 219 3.53 -0.93 29.47
CA THR A 219 2.97 -0.72 30.81
C THR A 219 2.72 0.77 31.03
N PRO A 220 1.48 1.27 30.83
CA PRO A 220 1.16 2.70 30.86
C PRO A 220 1.57 3.41 32.16
N GLU A 221 1.43 2.72 33.30
CA GLU A 221 1.75 3.18 34.66
C GLU A 221 3.21 3.65 34.82
N PHE A 222 4.12 3.05 34.05
CA PHE A 222 5.57 3.28 34.11
C PHE A 222 6.08 4.00 32.86
N SER A 223 5.23 4.83 32.25
CA SER A 223 5.53 5.56 31.02
C SER A 223 5.46 7.08 31.17
N PRO A 224 6.07 7.86 30.25
CA PRO A 224 5.88 9.30 30.17
C PRO A 224 4.42 9.77 29.96
N LEU A 225 3.46 8.85 29.78
CA LEU A 225 2.02 9.14 29.67
C LEU A 225 1.23 8.77 30.93
N ASN A 226 1.89 8.31 32.01
CA ASN A 226 1.21 7.85 33.23
C ASN A 226 0.42 8.97 33.95
N SER A 227 0.95 10.19 33.91
CA SER A 227 0.40 11.42 34.48
C SER A 227 -0.68 12.09 33.60
N ILE A 228 -0.93 11.57 32.39
CA ILE A 228 -2.05 12.00 31.54
C ILE A 228 -3.23 11.04 31.76
N PRO A 229 -4.42 11.54 32.17
CA PRO A 229 -5.62 10.73 32.31
C PRO A 229 -5.92 9.94 31.03
N GLU A 230 -6.40 8.70 31.16
CA GLU A 230 -6.53 7.79 30.02
C GLU A 230 -7.39 8.36 28.88
N SER A 231 -8.50 9.02 29.24
CA SER A 231 -9.40 9.74 28.33
C SER A 231 -8.74 10.89 27.58
N SER A 232 -7.71 11.52 28.17
CA SER A 232 -6.98 12.65 27.59
C SER A 232 -5.86 12.23 26.63
N ARG A 233 -5.39 10.97 26.68
CA ARG A 233 -4.27 10.48 25.84
C ARG A 233 -4.50 10.65 24.32
N PRO A 234 -5.70 10.46 23.75
CA PRO A 234 -5.99 10.79 22.35
C PRO A 234 -5.69 12.24 21.94
N ILE A 235 -5.72 13.21 22.88
CA ILE A 235 -5.43 14.62 22.61
C ILE A 235 -3.94 14.83 22.26
N VAL A 236 -3.05 13.96 22.76
CA VAL A 236 -1.62 13.93 22.37
C VAL A 236 -1.50 13.75 20.85
N ALA A 237 -2.26 12.83 20.26
CA ALA A 237 -2.27 12.62 18.81
C ALA A 237 -2.84 13.82 18.05
N LEU A 238 -3.92 14.41 18.56
CA LEU A 238 -4.59 15.56 17.94
C LEU A 238 -3.68 16.79 17.90
N ALA A 239 -3.04 17.13 19.02
CA ALA A 239 -2.11 18.25 19.10
C ALA A 239 -0.84 18.02 18.25
N MET A 240 -0.45 16.76 18.03
CA MET A 240 0.68 16.42 17.16
C MET A 240 0.37 16.52 15.66
N ASP A 241 -0.86 16.26 15.20
CA ASP A 241 -1.27 16.33 13.79
C ASP A 241 -1.25 17.77 13.25
N SER A 242 -0.21 18.09 12.46
CA SER A 242 0.02 19.42 11.87
C SER A 242 -0.86 19.75 10.64
N ILE A 243 -1.72 18.83 10.19
CA ILE A 243 -2.66 19.00 9.08
C ILE A 243 -4.06 19.34 9.63
N LEU A 244 -4.41 18.79 10.80
CA LEU A 244 -5.53 19.18 11.63
C LEU A 244 -5.23 20.49 12.37
N ILE A 245 -4.23 20.45 13.26
CA ILE A 245 -3.89 21.50 14.23
C ILE A 245 -2.56 22.14 13.83
N ARG A 246 -2.63 23.27 13.14
CA ARG A 246 -1.45 23.99 12.60
C ARG A 246 -0.69 24.77 13.66
N GLU A 247 -1.41 25.33 14.61
CA GLU A 247 -0.94 26.22 15.66
C GLU A 247 -1.47 25.69 16.99
N LEU A 248 -0.69 25.84 18.06
CA LEU A 248 -1.00 25.32 19.39
C LEU A 248 -1.07 26.47 20.41
N PRO A 249 -1.75 26.27 21.56
CA PRO A 249 -1.80 27.26 22.62
C PRO A 249 -0.40 27.68 23.09
N SER A 250 -0.23 28.97 23.40
CA SER A 250 1.01 29.50 23.99
C SER A 250 1.37 28.81 25.32
N ALA A 251 0.37 28.28 26.03
CA ALA A 251 0.52 27.45 27.23
C ALA A 251 1.30 26.13 27.00
N VAL A 252 1.46 25.68 25.74
CA VAL A 252 2.32 24.55 25.38
C VAL A 252 3.82 24.93 25.42
N GLY A 253 4.15 26.24 25.41
CA GLY A 253 5.53 26.74 25.45
C GLY A 253 6.27 26.64 24.11
N ILE A 254 5.54 26.42 23.00
CA ILE A 254 6.10 26.34 21.65
C ILE A 254 5.93 27.71 20.96
N PRO A 255 6.99 28.32 20.40
CA PRO A 255 6.88 29.58 19.66
C PRO A 255 6.10 29.39 18.35
N SER A 256 5.26 30.37 18.02
CA SER A 256 4.47 30.38 16.77
C SER A 256 5.38 30.30 15.53
N TYR A 257 4.94 29.54 14.52
CA TYR A 257 5.73 29.32 13.30
C TYR A 257 6.00 30.63 12.54
N ALA A 258 7.27 31.05 12.49
CA ALA A 258 7.74 32.16 11.68
C ALA A 258 8.16 31.67 10.28
N PRO A 259 7.68 32.29 9.17
CA PRO A 259 8.11 31.90 7.82
C PRO A 259 9.63 32.01 7.64
N GLY A 260 10.27 30.88 7.30
CA GLY A 260 11.71 30.81 7.05
C GLY A 260 12.54 30.23 8.20
N GLN A 261 11.98 30.02 9.39
CA GLN A 261 12.64 29.23 10.42
C GLN A 261 12.49 27.71 10.18
N PRO A 262 13.45 26.87 10.63
CA PRO A 262 13.27 25.43 10.61
C PRO A 262 12.10 25.03 11.51
N ASN A 263 11.33 24.01 11.10
CA ASN A 263 10.30 23.43 11.96
C ASN A 263 10.94 22.90 13.26
N MET A 264 10.30 23.14 14.40
CA MET A 264 10.64 22.48 15.66
C MET A 264 10.68 20.96 15.49
N ASP A 265 11.66 20.30 16.11
CA ASP A 265 11.79 18.85 16.06
C ASP A 265 10.53 18.15 16.62
N PRO A 266 9.98 17.13 15.95
CA PRO A 266 8.76 16.46 16.40
C PRO A 266 8.85 15.75 17.75
N PHE A 267 10.04 15.38 18.23
CA PHE A 267 10.22 14.84 19.58
C PHE A 267 10.12 15.97 20.63
N THR A 268 10.78 17.11 20.40
CA THR A 268 10.62 18.29 21.26
C THR A 268 9.18 18.77 21.31
N LYS A 269 8.49 18.87 20.15
CA LYS A 269 7.05 19.20 20.11
C LYS A 269 6.23 18.24 20.99
N LEU A 270 6.51 16.94 20.92
CA LEU A 270 5.78 15.91 21.68
C LEU A 270 5.98 16.06 23.19
N GLN A 271 7.20 16.33 23.65
CA GLN A 271 7.48 16.56 25.08
C GLN A 271 6.65 17.74 25.63
N HIS A 272 6.72 18.89 24.95
CA HIS A 272 5.91 20.06 25.31
C HIS A 272 4.39 19.79 25.33
N VAL A 273 3.87 18.99 24.38
CA VAL A 273 2.45 18.58 24.35
C VAL A 273 2.10 17.66 25.52
N VAL A 274 2.97 16.73 25.90
CA VAL A 274 2.81 15.85 27.06
C VAL A 274 2.81 16.67 28.35
N ASP A 275 3.83 17.52 28.55
CA ASP A 275 3.98 18.36 29.74
C ASP A 275 2.82 19.36 29.90
N TRP A 276 2.16 19.76 28.81
CA TRP A 276 0.95 20.58 28.83
C TRP A 276 -0.29 19.78 29.25
N LEU A 277 -0.52 18.60 28.65
CA LEU A 277 -1.69 17.76 28.94
C LEU A 277 -1.68 17.10 30.33
N GLN A 278 -0.54 17.11 31.03
CA GLN A 278 -0.45 16.79 32.46
C GLN A 278 -1.10 17.83 33.38
N ARG A 279 -1.30 19.08 32.90
CA ARG A 279 -1.69 20.24 33.72
C ARG A 279 -3.03 20.87 33.34
N VAL A 280 -3.71 20.33 32.32
CA VAL A 280 -4.90 20.95 31.70
C VAL A 280 -5.97 19.88 31.46
N ASP A 281 -7.23 20.20 31.79
CA ASP A 281 -8.36 19.30 31.55
C ASP A 281 -8.62 19.06 30.05
N GLN A 282 -9.21 17.92 29.72
CA GLN A 282 -9.54 17.52 28.34
C GLN A 282 -10.44 18.53 27.59
N ILE A 283 -11.37 19.21 28.28
CA ILE A 283 -12.20 20.27 27.68
C ILE A 283 -11.38 21.55 27.48
N GLN A 284 -10.64 21.96 28.50
CA GLN A 284 -9.79 23.16 28.44
C GLN A 284 -8.75 23.05 27.32
N ALA A 285 -8.13 21.88 27.17
CA ALA A 285 -7.16 21.61 26.11
C ALA A 285 -7.76 21.77 24.71
N ILE A 286 -8.96 21.21 24.49
CA ILE A 286 -9.65 21.30 23.19
C ILE A 286 -10.22 22.71 22.94
N GLN A 287 -10.68 23.40 23.99
CA GLN A 287 -11.10 24.80 23.92
C GLN A 287 -9.94 25.70 23.47
N SER A 288 -8.78 25.63 24.14
CA SER A 288 -7.62 26.45 23.77
C SER A 288 -7.12 26.14 22.34
N ILE A 289 -7.18 24.87 21.90
CA ILE A 289 -6.86 24.50 20.51
C ILE A 289 -7.80 25.19 19.51
N LEU A 290 -9.10 25.33 19.83
CA LEU A 290 -10.07 26.02 18.98
C LEU A 290 -9.91 27.55 19.02
N GLU A 291 -9.59 28.12 20.18
CA GLU A 291 -9.32 29.56 20.36
C GLU A 291 -8.13 30.02 19.51
N CYS A 292 -7.06 29.22 19.43
CA CYS A 292 -5.90 29.50 18.57
C CYS A 292 -6.23 29.64 17.07
N VAL A 293 -7.38 29.14 16.61
CA VAL A 293 -7.77 29.24 15.19
C VAL A 293 -8.20 30.66 14.80
N GLY A 294 -8.60 31.50 15.77
CA GLY A 294 -8.88 32.95 15.64
C GLY A 294 -10.06 33.36 14.73
N ASN A 295 -10.54 32.47 13.86
CA ASN A 295 -11.61 32.73 12.91
C ASN A 295 -12.76 31.72 13.12
N PRO A 296 -14.00 32.16 13.44
CA PRO A 296 -15.10 31.25 13.79
C PRO A 296 -15.42 30.17 12.75
N HIS A 297 -15.41 30.50 11.45
CA HIS A 297 -15.68 29.50 10.40
C HIS A 297 -14.55 28.46 10.29
N LYS A 298 -13.28 28.86 10.47
CA LYS A 298 -12.16 27.92 10.54
C LYS A 298 -12.23 27.08 11.82
N ALA A 299 -12.59 27.69 12.96
CA ALA A 299 -12.73 26.99 14.25
C ALA A 299 -13.84 25.92 14.19
N HIS A 300 -15.00 26.23 13.63
CA HIS A 300 -16.06 25.24 13.37
C HIS A 300 -15.57 24.09 12.47
N ASN A 301 -14.84 24.39 11.40
CA ASN A 301 -14.23 23.36 10.56
C ASN A 301 -13.23 22.49 11.35
N VAL A 302 -12.42 23.07 12.24
CA VAL A 302 -11.51 22.31 13.10
C VAL A 302 -12.29 21.43 14.09
N ALA A 303 -13.33 21.95 14.74
CA ALA A 303 -14.22 21.19 15.63
C ALA A 303 -14.84 19.96 14.93
N ASN A 304 -15.39 20.11 13.73
CA ASN A 304 -15.93 18.97 12.96
C ASN A 304 -14.82 17.92 12.66
N ASN A 305 -13.61 18.38 12.34
CA ASN A 305 -12.46 17.49 12.12
C ASN A 305 -11.96 16.81 13.41
N ILE A 306 -12.17 17.40 14.59
CA ILE A 306 -11.84 16.80 15.91
C ILE A 306 -12.81 15.66 16.21
N ILE A 307 -14.12 15.85 16.01
CA ILE A 307 -15.14 14.78 16.13
C ILE A 307 -14.83 13.63 15.17
N ASP A 308 -14.42 13.91 13.94
CA ASP A 308 -14.04 12.85 12.99
C ASP A 308 -12.70 12.17 13.34
N PHE A 309 -11.80 12.83 14.09
CA PHE A 309 -10.45 12.33 14.40
C PHE A 309 -10.35 11.50 15.68
N LEU A 310 -10.81 12.03 16.83
CA LEU A 310 -10.67 11.38 18.15
C LEU A 310 -11.16 9.92 18.21
N PRO A 311 -12.24 9.51 17.50
CA PRO A 311 -12.70 8.13 17.45
C PRO A 311 -11.71 7.10 16.90
N LYS A 312 -10.59 7.53 16.31
CA LYS A 312 -9.48 6.66 15.88
C LYS A 312 -8.92 5.80 17.02
N PHE A 313 -9.07 6.27 18.26
CA PHE A 313 -8.54 5.64 19.48
C PHE A 313 -9.63 4.89 20.27
N LEU A 314 -10.83 4.73 19.71
CA LEU A 314 -11.89 3.88 20.26
C LEU A 314 -11.72 2.43 19.81
N PRO A 315 -11.78 1.43 20.71
CA PRO A 315 -11.85 0.03 20.31
C PRO A 315 -13.16 -0.28 19.56
N ASP A 316 -13.06 -0.97 18.42
CA ASP A 316 -14.18 -1.33 17.55
C ASP A 316 -14.70 -2.74 17.87
N PHE A 317 -15.55 -2.83 18.90
CA PHE A 317 -16.16 -4.09 19.36
C PHE A 317 -17.09 -4.71 18.31
N THR A 318 -17.75 -3.91 17.46
CA THR A 318 -18.60 -4.41 16.37
C THR A 318 -17.77 -5.06 15.28
N GLY A 319 -16.65 -4.44 14.90
CA GLY A 319 -15.65 -5.00 14.00
C GLY A 319 -15.02 -6.28 14.55
N ALA A 320 -14.66 -6.29 15.84
CA ALA A 320 -14.07 -7.44 16.52
C ALA A 320 -15.05 -8.61 16.68
N SER A 321 -16.32 -8.36 17.00
CA SER A 321 -17.36 -9.38 17.10
C SER A 321 -17.63 -10.06 15.74
N ARG A 322 -17.76 -9.27 14.66
CA ARG A 322 -17.90 -9.81 13.29
C ARG A 322 -16.69 -10.66 12.89
N LEU A 323 -15.48 -10.22 13.23
CA LEU A 323 -14.24 -10.96 12.98
C LEU A 323 -14.19 -12.30 13.72
N LEU A 324 -14.53 -12.31 15.02
CA LEU A 324 -14.51 -13.55 15.82
C LEU A 324 -15.58 -14.55 15.37
N SER A 325 -16.78 -14.06 15.04
CA SER A 325 -17.85 -14.85 14.42
C SER A 325 -17.41 -15.47 13.09
N TYR A 326 -16.79 -14.68 12.20
CA TYR A 326 -16.25 -15.16 10.92
C TYR A 326 -15.16 -16.24 11.09
N LEU A 327 -14.30 -16.11 12.12
CA LEU A 327 -13.26 -17.08 12.43
C LEU A 327 -13.74 -18.28 13.28
N GLY A 328 -15.04 -18.37 13.60
CA GLY A 328 -15.60 -19.44 14.44
C GLY A 328 -15.12 -19.40 15.90
N VAL A 329 -14.56 -18.28 16.36
CA VAL A 329 -13.98 -18.14 17.71
C VAL A 329 -15.06 -17.75 18.70
N THR A 330 -15.56 -18.73 19.45
CA THR A 330 -16.56 -18.51 20.50
C THR A 330 -16.01 -17.61 21.61
N ASN A 331 -16.72 -16.52 21.92
CA ASN A 331 -16.46 -15.66 23.07
C ASN A 331 -17.73 -15.51 23.92
N GLY A 332 -17.59 -15.34 25.24
CA GLY A 332 -18.72 -15.05 26.14
C GLY A 332 -19.24 -13.61 26.06
N CYS A 333 -18.84 -12.86 25.04
CA CYS A 333 -18.87 -11.40 25.03
C CYS A 333 -20.11 -10.81 24.37
N ASN A 334 -21.28 -11.09 24.96
CA ASN A 334 -22.47 -10.29 24.74
C ASN A 334 -22.28 -8.90 25.38
N LEU A 335 -21.63 -8.02 24.62
CA LEU A 335 -21.51 -6.59 24.86
C LEU A 335 -22.62 -5.87 24.08
N ASP A 336 -23.79 -5.74 24.70
CA ASP A 336 -24.90 -4.91 24.22
C ASP A 336 -24.54 -3.42 24.36
N ILE A 337 -23.70 -2.92 23.44
CA ILE A 337 -23.26 -1.52 23.45
C ILE A 337 -24.21 -0.70 22.58
N LYS A 338 -25.13 -0.01 23.25
CA LYS A 338 -26.05 0.95 22.62
C LYS A 338 -25.27 2.11 22.01
N THR A 339 -25.15 2.12 20.69
CA THR A 339 -24.50 3.15 19.88
C THR A 339 -25.33 4.44 19.86
N PRO A 340 -24.90 5.57 20.45
CA PRO A 340 -25.59 6.83 20.29
C PRO A 340 -25.34 7.37 18.88
N HIS A 341 -26.40 7.72 18.15
CA HIS A 341 -26.27 8.46 16.90
C HIS A 341 -25.96 9.93 17.19
N LEU A 342 -24.86 10.44 16.61
CA LEU A 342 -24.65 11.89 16.50
C LEU A 342 -25.46 12.41 15.31
N GLU A 343 -26.55 13.12 15.60
CA GLU A 343 -27.20 13.94 14.60
C GLU A 343 -26.26 15.09 14.21
N ARG A 344 -25.72 15.04 12.99
CA ARG A 344 -24.97 16.15 12.38
C ARG A 344 -25.92 17.31 12.08
N ASN A 345 -26.21 18.09 13.12
CA ASN A 345 -27.02 19.29 13.06
C ASN A 345 -26.33 20.33 12.17
N GLU A 346 -27.05 20.94 11.23
CA GLU A 346 -26.47 21.90 10.28
C GLU A 346 -25.98 23.19 10.97
N ASN A 347 -26.47 23.46 12.19
CA ASN A 347 -26.05 24.57 13.03
C ASN A 347 -25.09 24.10 14.13
N PHE A 348 -23.91 24.73 14.22
CA PHE A 348 -22.93 24.44 15.26
C PHE A 348 -23.40 24.93 16.65
N SER A 349 -23.55 24.00 17.59
CA SER A 349 -23.69 24.31 19.02
C SER A 349 -22.40 23.92 19.74
N PRO A 350 -21.66 24.88 20.36
CA PRO A 350 -20.47 24.57 21.16
C PRO A 350 -20.76 23.59 22.30
N PHE A 351 -21.95 23.70 22.92
CA PHE A 351 -22.40 22.79 23.98
C PHE A 351 -22.59 21.35 23.49
N ALA A 352 -23.19 21.18 22.31
CA ALA A 352 -23.30 19.85 21.68
C ALA A 352 -21.90 19.30 21.35
N PHE A 353 -21.06 20.08 20.67
CA PHE A 353 -19.69 19.68 20.32
C PHE A 353 -18.88 19.21 21.54
N PHE A 354 -18.86 19.96 22.65
CA PHE A 354 -18.10 19.55 23.84
C PHE A 354 -18.71 18.35 24.56
N LYS A 355 -20.05 18.19 24.54
CA LYS A 355 -20.72 16.97 25.02
C LYS A 355 -20.30 15.76 24.18
N ASP A 356 -20.37 15.86 22.86
CA ASP A 356 -20.08 14.76 21.93
C ASP A 356 -18.60 14.34 22.05
N VAL A 357 -17.69 15.31 22.18
CA VAL A 357 -16.28 15.07 22.47
C VAL A 357 -16.08 14.38 23.83
N LEU A 358 -16.79 14.78 24.89
CA LEU A 358 -16.71 14.10 26.19
C LEU A 358 -17.18 12.64 26.12
N GLU A 359 -18.24 12.34 25.36
CA GLU A 359 -18.68 10.96 25.18
C GLU A 359 -17.65 10.12 24.41
N ILE A 360 -17.02 10.69 23.38
CA ILE A 360 -15.90 10.05 22.66
C ILE A 360 -14.70 9.81 23.60
N LEU A 361 -14.33 10.76 24.46
CA LEU A 361 -13.18 10.62 25.37
C LEU A 361 -13.46 9.70 26.58
N LYS A 362 -14.72 9.48 26.96
CA LYS A 362 -15.13 8.43 27.93
C LYS A 362 -15.07 7.02 27.35
N GLY A 363 -14.92 6.88 26.03
CA GLY A 363 -14.94 5.61 25.32
C GLY A 363 -16.34 5.15 24.89
N ASN A 364 -17.37 5.99 24.95
CA ASN A 364 -18.71 5.61 24.53
C ASN A 364 -18.77 5.52 22.99
N ILE A 365 -19.25 4.37 22.46
CA ILE A 365 -19.20 4.09 21.02
C ILE A 365 -20.25 4.92 20.28
N VAL A 366 -19.83 6.08 19.79
CA VAL A 366 -20.61 6.90 18.87
C VAL A 366 -20.82 6.16 17.54
N ALA A 367 -22.03 6.25 16.97
CA ALA A 367 -22.31 5.73 15.64
C ALA A 367 -21.81 6.72 14.57
N PHE A 368 -20.86 6.29 13.74
CA PHE A 368 -20.27 7.10 12.67
C PHE A 368 -20.95 6.89 11.31
N ASP A 369 -20.82 7.89 10.41
CA ASP A 369 -21.13 7.82 8.97
C ASP A 369 -20.19 6.85 8.20
N ARG A 370 -20.03 5.63 8.72
CA ARG A 370 -19.29 4.52 8.09
C ARG A 370 -20.30 3.46 7.67
N PRO A 371 -20.74 3.45 6.40
CA PRO A 371 -21.60 2.38 5.93
C PRO A 371 -20.85 1.05 6.06
N GLU A 372 -21.50 0.04 6.64
CA GLU A 372 -21.08 -1.34 6.45
C GLU A 372 -21.31 -1.69 4.98
N PHE A 373 -20.30 -1.44 4.14
CA PHE A 373 -20.46 -1.56 2.69
C PHE A 373 -20.82 -2.99 2.26
N THR A 374 -20.31 -3.99 2.97
CA THR A 374 -20.63 -5.42 2.85
C THR A 374 -22.07 -5.80 3.26
N SER A 375 -22.83 -4.90 3.89
CA SER A 375 -24.17 -5.22 4.39
C SER A 375 -25.12 -5.59 3.24
N GLY A 376 -25.73 -6.78 3.32
CA GLY A 376 -26.59 -7.33 2.29
C GLY A 376 -25.88 -7.89 1.05
N TRP A 377 -24.54 -7.89 1.00
CA TRP A 377 -23.81 -8.60 -0.06
C TRP A 377 -24.02 -10.13 0.05
N PRO A 378 -23.94 -10.87 -1.06
CA PRO A 378 -23.86 -12.33 -1.05
C PRO A 378 -22.79 -12.87 -0.10
N SER A 379 -23.02 -14.04 0.52
CA SER A 379 -22.06 -14.67 1.43
C SER A 379 -20.74 -15.00 0.73
N ALA A 380 -20.81 -15.44 -0.53
CA ALA A 380 -19.65 -15.63 -1.40
C ALA A 380 -18.79 -14.36 -1.51
N LEU A 381 -19.43 -13.21 -1.75
CA LEU A 381 -18.76 -11.92 -1.96
C LEU A 381 -18.15 -11.38 -0.66
N GLN A 382 -18.81 -11.59 0.48
CA GLN A 382 -18.26 -11.27 1.81
C GLN A 382 -17.05 -12.16 2.16
N SER A 383 -17.15 -13.47 1.89
CA SER A 383 -16.07 -14.45 2.09
C SER A 383 -14.80 -14.05 1.33
N LEU A 384 -14.92 -13.79 0.02
CA LEU A 384 -13.80 -13.36 -0.84
C LEU A 384 -13.19 -12.00 -0.43
N TYR A 385 -14.00 -11.07 0.12
CA TYR A 385 -13.47 -9.83 0.67
C TYR A 385 -12.65 -10.08 1.94
N HIS A 386 -13.19 -10.82 2.91
CA HIS A 386 -12.53 -11.07 4.19
C HIS A 386 -11.31 -12.00 4.07
N SER A 387 -11.28 -12.89 3.08
CA SER A 387 -10.10 -13.67 2.67
C SER A 387 -9.06 -12.87 1.89
N GLY A 388 -9.32 -11.60 1.56
CA GLY A 388 -8.37 -10.71 0.87
C GLY A 388 -8.15 -11.03 -0.60
N ASN A 389 -9.11 -11.71 -1.26
CA ASN A 389 -9.07 -11.99 -2.69
C ASN A 389 -9.43 -10.78 -3.56
N PHE A 390 -9.92 -9.68 -2.98
CA PHE A 390 -10.18 -8.41 -3.65
C PHE A 390 -9.15 -7.33 -3.34
N CYS A 391 -8.80 -6.50 -4.32
CA CYS A 391 -8.07 -5.25 -4.09
C CYS A 391 -8.96 -4.18 -3.41
N PRO A 392 -8.62 -3.69 -2.20
CA PRO A 392 -9.38 -2.60 -1.55
C PRO A 392 -9.33 -1.26 -2.31
N GLY A 393 -8.44 -1.12 -3.30
CA GLY A 393 -8.36 0.05 -4.17
C GLY A 393 -9.61 0.24 -5.02
N LEU A 394 -10.17 -0.84 -5.55
CA LEU A 394 -11.43 -0.85 -6.30
C LEU A 394 -12.58 -0.33 -5.43
N LEU A 395 -12.77 -0.94 -4.25
CA LEU A 395 -13.80 -0.55 -3.30
C LEU A 395 -13.62 0.88 -2.76
N THR A 396 -12.38 1.38 -2.69
CA THR A 396 -12.12 2.77 -2.29
C THR A 396 -12.74 3.79 -3.26
N ALA A 397 -12.80 3.50 -4.57
CA ALA A 397 -13.42 4.40 -5.55
C ALA A 397 -14.93 4.59 -5.33
N LEU A 398 -15.61 3.52 -4.88
CA LEU A 398 -17.07 3.46 -4.71
C LEU A 398 -17.52 3.90 -3.30
N TYR A 399 -16.81 3.45 -2.27
CA TYR A 399 -17.21 3.60 -0.86
C TYR A 399 -16.41 4.69 -0.10
N CYS A 400 -15.49 5.42 -0.76
CA CYS A 400 -14.84 6.61 -0.20
C CYS A 400 -15.15 7.89 -1.00
N LYS A 401 -15.69 8.90 -0.30
CA LYS A 401 -16.08 10.22 -0.86
C LYS A 401 -14.97 10.91 -1.66
N ASP A 402 -13.72 10.71 -1.27
CA ASP A 402 -12.57 11.38 -1.87
C ASP A 402 -12.02 10.66 -3.11
N GLY A 403 -12.58 9.50 -3.47
CA GLY A 403 -12.19 8.67 -4.61
C GLY A 403 -10.96 7.77 -4.36
N ARG A 404 -10.61 6.96 -5.36
CA ARG A 404 -9.34 6.19 -5.41
C ARG A 404 -8.20 7.16 -5.70
N VAL A 405 -7.06 6.99 -5.04
CA VAL A 405 -5.82 7.74 -5.34
C VAL A 405 -4.76 6.76 -5.82
N MET A 406 -4.26 6.99 -7.02
CA MET A 406 -3.31 6.12 -7.72
C MET A 406 -2.00 6.91 -7.90
N HIS A 407 -0.91 6.33 -7.42
CA HIS A 407 0.40 6.97 -7.29
C HIS A 407 1.47 5.91 -7.57
N PRO A 408 2.57 6.25 -8.28
CA PRO A 408 3.56 5.28 -8.67
C PRO A 408 4.19 4.65 -7.44
N PHE A 409 4.10 3.31 -7.38
CA PHE A 409 4.61 2.55 -6.24
C PHE A 409 6.14 2.52 -6.22
N LEU A 410 6.79 2.46 -7.39
CA LEU A 410 8.24 2.34 -7.55
C LEU A 410 8.91 3.70 -7.86
N PRO A 411 10.09 4.03 -7.29
CA PRO A 411 10.73 5.33 -7.51
C PRO A 411 11.18 5.63 -8.94
N CYS A 412 11.49 4.61 -9.74
CA CYS A 412 11.86 4.76 -11.14
C CYS A 412 10.69 5.23 -12.04
N LEU A 413 9.45 5.14 -11.56
CA LEU A 413 8.25 5.48 -12.33
C LEU A 413 7.77 6.93 -12.08
N TYR A 414 8.55 7.77 -11.39
CA TYR A 414 8.18 9.19 -11.20
C TYR A 414 8.15 10.03 -12.49
N GLU A 415 8.86 9.61 -13.54
CA GLU A 415 8.81 10.29 -14.84
C GLU A 415 7.57 9.89 -15.66
N PHE A 416 6.93 8.76 -15.31
CA PHE A 416 5.91 8.11 -16.14
C PHE A 416 4.47 8.36 -15.65
N PRO A 417 3.47 8.23 -16.55
CA PRO A 417 2.08 8.03 -16.20
C PRO A 417 1.86 6.81 -15.28
N GLU A 418 0.78 6.84 -14.50
CA GLU A 418 0.42 5.77 -13.57
C GLU A 418 0.12 4.41 -14.25
N GLU A 419 0.74 3.36 -13.72
CA GLU A 419 0.75 1.96 -14.15
C GLU A 419 -0.64 1.30 -14.24
N GLY A 420 -1.61 1.73 -13.43
CA GLY A 420 -2.99 1.25 -13.46
C GLY A 420 -3.85 1.81 -14.59
N ARG A 421 -3.33 2.65 -15.51
CA ARG A 421 -4.12 3.25 -16.60
C ARG A 421 -4.74 2.22 -17.55
N LYS A 422 -3.94 1.30 -18.12
CA LYS A 422 -4.44 0.27 -19.05
C LYS A 422 -5.39 -0.75 -18.38
N GLY A 423 -5.42 -0.82 -17.05
CA GLY A 423 -6.41 -1.59 -16.28
C GLY A 423 -7.78 -0.91 -16.12
N ARG A 424 -7.98 0.34 -16.57
CA ARG A 424 -9.21 1.12 -16.31
C ARG A 424 -10.48 0.49 -16.90
N ILE A 425 -10.40 -0.20 -18.03
CA ILE A 425 -11.57 -0.87 -18.64
C ILE A 425 -12.16 -1.95 -17.72
N LEU A 426 -11.29 -2.75 -17.08
CA LEU A 426 -11.69 -3.80 -16.13
C LEU A 426 -12.27 -3.19 -14.84
N ARG A 427 -11.69 -2.08 -14.38
CA ARG A 427 -12.25 -1.30 -13.26
C ARG A 427 -13.63 -0.74 -13.56
N HIS A 428 -13.85 -0.20 -14.77
CA HIS A 428 -15.15 0.33 -15.14
C HIS A 428 -16.24 -0.74 -15.10
N LEU A 429 -15.97 -1.95 -15.65
CA LEU A 429 -16.89 -3.09 -15.57
C LEU A 429 -17.16 -3.50 -14.11
N SER A 430 -16.12 -3.55 -13.27
CA SER A 430 -16.24 -3.88 -11.85
C SER A 430 -17.02 -2.82 -11.06
N TYR A 431 -16.81 -1.53 -11.33
CA TYR A 431 -17.59 -0.42 -10.77
C TYR A 431 -19.07 -0.53 -11.18
N ALA A 432 -19.34 -0.84 -12.45
CA ALA A 432 -20.70 -0.98 -12.98
C ALA A 432 -21.47 -2.12 -12.30
N LEU A 433 -20.80 -3.26 -12.09
CA LEU A 433 -21.34 -4.43 -11.36
C LEU A 433 -21.67 -4.11 -9.90
N PHE A 434 -20.78 -3.44 -9.17
CA PHE A 434 -21.05 -3.04 -7.79
C PHE A 434 -22.18 -1.99 -7.69
N ILE A 435 -22.29 -1.07 -8.65
CA ILE A 435 -23.39 -0.10 -8.68
C ILE A 435 -24.71 -0.82 -9.01
N GLY A 436 -24.72 -1.81 -9.91
CA GLY A 436 -25.87 -2.68 -10.16
C GLY A 436 -26.30 -3.48 -8.92
N LEU A 437 -25.35 -4.06 -8.18
CA LEU A 437 -25.60 -4.75 -6.91
C LEU A 437 -26.25 -3.82 -5.87
N GLU A 438 -25.63 -2.67 -5.56
CA GLU A 438 -26.16 -1.74 -4.55
C GLU A 438 -27.49 -1.07 -4.99
N ASN A 439 -27.76 -1.00 -6.30
CA ASN A 439 -29.08 -0.63 -6.83
C ASN A 439 -30.13 -1.72 -6.52
N ARG A 440 -29.86 -2.97 -6.91
CA ARG A 440 -30.80 -4.10 -6.70
C ARG A 440 -31.08 -4.36 -5.22
N LEU A 441 -30.11 -4.13 -4.35
CA LEU A 441 -30.28 -4.23 -2.89
C LEU A 441 -30.90 -2.98 -2.24
N GLY A 442 -31.20 -1.91 -2.99
CA GLY A 442 -31.75 -0.66 -2.45
C GLY A 442 -30.78 0.15 -1.57
N PHE A 443 -29.49 -0.18 -1.58
CA PHE A 443 -28.48 0.32 -0.64
C PHE A 443 -27.56 1.41 -1.20
N GLN A 444 -27.86 1.95 -2.39
CA GLN A 444 -27.24 3.13 -3.05
C GLN A 444 -26.60 4.19 -2.13
N ARG A 445 -27.20 4.50 -0.97
CA ARG A 445 -26.68 5.44 0.04
C ARG A 445 -25.24 5.10 0.51
N LYS A 446 -24.83 3.83 0.43
CA LYS A 446 -23.46 3.36 0.75
C LYS A 446 -22.41 3.83 -0.26
N LEU A 447 -22.77 4.11 -1.52
CA LEU A 447 -21.88 4.52 -2.61
C LEU A 447 -21.39 5.97 -2.46
N LEU A 448 -20.67 6.23 -1.36
CA LEU A 448 -20.26 7.58 -0.96
C LEU A 448 -19.28 8.26 -1.93
N GLY A 449 -18.58 7.49 -2.77
CA GLY A 449 -17.67 7.98 -3.82
C GLY A 449 -18.33 8.26 -5.18
N VAL A 450 -19.57 7.82 -5.41
CA VAL A 450 -20.29 7.97 -6.69
C VAL A 450 -21.14 9.24 -6.67
N ARG A 451 -20.53 10.42 -6.84
CA ARG A 451 -21.22 11.73 -6.66
C ARG A 451 -20.70 12.85 -7.59
N PRO A 452 -21.24 13.01 -8.81
CA PRO A 452 -22.18 12.11 -9.51
C PRO A 452 -21.50 10.92 -10.20
N HIS A 453 -20.16 10.94 -10.30
CA HIS A 453 -19.35 9.99 -11.06
C HIS A 453 -18.31 9.30 -10.17
N VAL A 454 -17.70 8.19 -10.64
CA VAL A 454 -16.65 7.49 -9.89
C VAL A 454 -15.33 8.24 -10.04
N LYS A 455 -14.71 8.62 -8.93
CA LYS A 455 -13.53 9.48 -8.93
C LYS A 455 -12.22 8.71 -8.78
N GLU A 456 -11.32 8.82 -9.75
CA GLU A 456 -9.92 8.39 -9.66
C GLU A 456 -9.00 9.62 -9.73
N VAL A 457 -8.13 9.81 -8.74
CA VAL A 457 -7.04 10.82 -8.80
C VAL A 457 -5.75 10.08 -9.17
N ILE A 458 -5.20 10.37 -10.34
CA ILE A 458 -4.21 9.53 -11.03
C ILE A 458 -2.94 10.32 -11.29
N TYR A 459 -1.78 9.70 -11.07
CA TYR A 459 -0.47 10.29 -11.40
C TYR A 459 -0.25 10.42 -12.92
N ASN A 460 0.42 11.49 -13.35
CA ASN A 460 0.62 11.85 -14.76
C ASN A 460 2.10 12.12 -15.10
N GLY A 461 3.04 11.53 -14.35
CA GLY A 461 4.47 11.82 -14.46
C GLY A 461 4.87 13.15 -13.82
N ASN A 462 6.17 13.33 -13.57
CA ASN A 462 6.81 14.63 -13.30
C ASN A 462 6.17 15.45 -12.15
N GLY A 463 5.69 14.75 -11.13
CA GLY A 463 5.02 15.32 -9.95
C GLY A 463 3.55 15.75 -10.16
N GLN A 464 3.01 15.54 -11.35
CA GLN A 464 1.66 15.95 -11.73
C GLN A 464 0.62 14.87 -11.44
N PHE A 465 -0.60 15.29 -11.15
CA PHE A 465 -1.77 14.42 -10.99
C PHE A 465 -2.97 15.04 -11.71
N ILE A 466 -3.92 14.21 -12.11
CA ILE A 466 -5.20 14.60 -12.71
C ILE A 466 -6.35 13.93 -11.95
N THR A 467 -7.56 14.50 -11.99
CA THR A 467 -8.78 13.79 -11.56
C THR A 467 -9.52 13.30 -12.80
N CYS A 468 -9.81 12.00 -12.87
CA CYS A 468 -10.75 11.43 -13.81
C CYS A 468 -12.09 11.15 -13.10
N HIS A 469 -13.19 11.54 -13.73
CA HIS A 469 -14.56 11.31 -13.24
C HIS A 469 -15.25 10.33 -14.20
N LEU A 470 -15.29 9.06 -13.85
CA LEU A 470 -15.77 7.99 -14.73
C LEU A 470 -17.29 7.92 -14.74
N HIS A 471 -17.91 7.99 -15.92
CA HIS A 471 -19.37 7.99 -16.10
C HIS A 471 -19.92 6.57 -16.09
N VAL A 472 -19.75 5.89 -14.95
CA VAL A 472 -20.13 4.48 -14.78
C VAL A 472 -21.66 4.34 -14.69
N LYS A 473 -22.25 3.58 -15.62
CA LYS A 473 -23.66 3.16 -15.57
C LYS A 473 -23.79 1.87 -14.75
N PRO A 474 -24.92 1.61 -14.08
CA PRO A 474 -25.15 0.32 -13.42
C PRO A 474 -25.17 -0.83 -14.44
N LEU A 475 -24.61 -1.99 -14.06
CA LEU A 475 -24.63 -3.21 -14.87
C LEU A 475 -25.15 -4.37 -14.02
N ASP A 476 -26.29 -4.93 -14.43
CA ASP A 476 -26.86 -6.12 -13.83
C ASP A 476 -26.54 -7.36 -14.68
N LEU A 477 -26.30 -8.49 -14.00
CA LEU A 477 -26.09 -9.79 -14.63
C LEU A 477 -27.44 -10.50 -14.83
N PRO A 478 -27.83 -10.87 -16.06
CA PRO A 478 -28.91 -11.82 -16.31
C PRO A 478 -28.69 -13.16 -15.59
N PRO A 479 -29.74 -13.89 -15.20
CA PRO A 479 -29.60 -15.19 -14.50
C PRO A 479 -28.75 -16.21 -15.26
N ASP A 480 -28.90 -16.27 -16.59
CA ASP A 480 -28.24 -17.26 -17.45
C ASP A 480 -26.82 -16.86 -17.89
N SER A 481 -26.18 -15.93 -17.18
CA SER A 481 -24.84 -15.43 -17.52
C SER A 481 -23.74 -16.38 -17.06
N SER A 482 -22.83 -16.73 -17.96
CA SER A 482 -21.51 -17.31 -17.64
C SER A 482 -20.39 -16.26 -17.72
N LEU A 483 -19.24 -16.54 -17.11
CA LEU A 483 -18.01 -15.73 -17.26
C LEU A 483 -17.65 -15.54 -18.75
N ASP A 484 -17.66 -16.63 -19.51
CA ASP A 484 -17.38 -16.66 -20.94
C ASP A 484 -18.35 -15.75 -21.71
N SER A 485 -19.66 -15.81 -21.41
CA SER A 485 -20.66 -14.94 -22.04
C SER A 485 -20.46 -13.46 -21.69
N PHE A 486 -19.97 -13.16 -20.49
CA PHE A 486 -19.65 -11.81 -20.06
C PHE A 486 -18.41 -11.26 -20.79
N PHE A 487 -17.33 -12.05 -20.88
CA PHE A 487 -16.11 -11.64 -21.60
C PHE A 487 -16.33 -11.57 -23.12
N ALA A 488 -17.15 -12.45 -23.69
CA ALA A 488 -17.56 -12.39 -25.09
C ALA A 488 -18.38 -11.11 -25.38
N LYS A 489 -19.30 -10.74 -24.48
CA LYS A 489 -20.16 -9.56 -24.63
C LYS A 489 -19.41 -8.23 -24.43
N TYR A 490 -18.59 -8.12 -23.38
CA TYR A 490 -18.00 -6.83 -22.95
C TYR A 490 -16.55 -6.61 -23.38
N LEU A 491 -15.82 -7.68 -23.74
CA LEU A 491 -14.41 -7.62 -24.17
C LEU A 491 -14.18 -8.28 -25.54
N SER A 492 -15.22 -8.81 -26.20
CA SER A 492 -15.12 -9.62 -27.44
C SER A 492 -14.23 -10.88 -27.32
N PHE A 493 -13.99 -11.35 -26.10
CA PHE A 493 -13.09 -12.46 -25.82
C PHE A 493 -13.84 -13.78 -25.62
N ASN A 494 -13.48 -14.81 -26.38
CA ASN A 494 -13.94 -16.18 -26.18
C ASN A 494 -12.73 -17.04 -25.73
N PRO A 495 -12.86 -17.87 -24.69
CA PRO A 495 -11.78 -18.76 -24.25
C PRO A 495 -11.39 -19.79 -25.33
N ILE A 496 -10.14 -20.22 -25.30
CA ILE A 496 -9.63 -21.28 -26.19
C ILE A 496 -9.66 -22.60 -25.43
N ALA A 497 -10.50 -23.55 -25.88
CA ALA A 497 -10.76 -24.82 -25.17
C ALA A 497 -9.52 -25.71 -25.00
N ASP A 498 -8.54 -25.64 -25.91
CA ASP A 498 -7.27 -26.38 -25.83
C ASP A 498 -6.26 -25.78 -24.83
N ILE A 499 -6.65 -24.76 -24.05
CA ILE A 499 -5.79 -23.97 -23.17
C ILE A 499 -6.46 -23.85 -21.79
N PRO A 500 -5.74 -24.10 -20.67
CA PRO A 500 -6.31 -23.97 -19.32
C PRO A 500 -6.87 -22.58 -19.03
N ASP A 501 -7.93 -22.49 -18.23
CA ASP A 501 -8.66 -21.23 -18.01
C ASP A 501 -7.83 -20.13 -17.36
N TRP A 502 -6.97 -20.47 -16.40
CA TRP A 502 -6.00 -19.52 -15.83
C TRP A 502 -5.02 -18.96 -16.88
N CYS A 503 -4.76 -19.70 -17.95
CA CYS A 503 -4.00 -19.22 -19.11
C CYS A 503 -4.86 -18.41 -20.08
N ASN A 504 -6.15 -18.70 -20.23
CA ASN A 504 -7.08 -17.83 -20.96
C ASN A 504 -7.15 -16.43 -20.29
N VAL A 505 -7.04 -16.33 -18.95
CA VAL A 505 -6.88 -15.04 -18.24
C VAL A 505 -5.58 -14.34 -18.63
N LEU A 506 -4.45 -15.05 -18.73
CA LEU A 506 -3.16 -14.46 -19.15
C LEU A 506 -3.20 -13.97 -20.60
N LEU A 507 -3.81 -14.73 -21.50
CA LEU A 507 -4.03 -14.35 -22.89
C LEU A 507 -4.87 -13.06 -22.98
N LEU A 508 -6.01 -13.01 -22.29
CA LEU A 508 -6.86 -11.82 -22.21
C LEU A 508 -6.11 -10.62 -21.64
N CYS A 509 -5.34 -10.80 -20.56
CA CYS A 509 -4.50 -9.77 -19.95
C CYS A 509 -3.48 -9.18 -20.95
N CYS A 510 -2.71 -10.03 -21.64
CA CYS A 510 -1.73 -9.57 -22.63
C CYS A 510 -2.39 -8.89 -23.83
N SER A 511 -3.54 -9.38 -24.29
CA SER A 511 -4.31 -8.74 -25.36
C SER A 511 -4.88 -7.38 -24.95
N ILE A 512 -5.40 -7.22 -23.72
CA ILE A 512 -5.87 -5.93 -23.18
C ILE A 512 -4.72 -4.92 -23.08
N TRP A 513 -3.53 -5.36 -22.66
CA TRP A 513 -2.35 -4.50 -22.60
C TRP A 513 -1.90 -4.03 -24.00
N HIS A 514 -1.73 -4.97 -24.94
CA HIS A 514 -1.21 -4.67 -26.28
C HIS A 514 -2.20 -3.85 -27.14
N SER A 515 -3.50 -4.07 -27.00
CA SER A 515 -4.53 -3.26 -27.68
C SER A 515 -4.70 -1.83 -27.15
N GLN A 516 -3.96 -1.46 -26.09
CA GLN A 516 -3.90 -0.11 -25.53
C GLN A 516 -2.49 0.52 -25.68
N THR A 517 -1.65 0.05 -26.60
CA THR A 517 -0.40 0.75 -26.93
C THR A 517 -0.68 1.97 -27.80
N GLU A 518 -0.23 3.14 -27.36
CA GLU A 518 -0.32 4.38 -28.15
C GLU A 518 0.64 4.32 -29.36
N PRO A 519 0.43 5.10 -30.43
CA PRO A 519 1.29 5.05 -31.63
C PRO A 519 2.79 5.24 -31.35
N TYR A 520 3.12 6.03 -30.33
CA TYR A 520 4.49 6.34 -29.91
C TYR A 520 5.07 5.35 -28.88
N ASP A 521 4.30 4.37 -28.40
CA ASP A 521 4.82 3.33 -27.52
C ASP A 521 5.81 2.44 -28.27
N ARG A 522 6.92 2.07 -27.63
CA ARG A 522 7.97 1.18 -28.17
C ARG A 522 7.42 -0.13 -28.76
N HIS A 523 6.27 -0.58 -28.27
CA HIS A 523 5.66 -1.85 -28.61
C HIS A 523 4.45 -1.75 -29.56
N SER A 524 4.08 -0.54 -30.01
CA SER A 524 2.94 -0.28 -30.91
C SER A 524 3.05 -0.98 -32.27
N HIS A 525 4.28 -1.17 -32.77
CA HIS A 525 4.57 -1.82 -34.05
C HIS A 525 5.07 -3.26 -33.93
N CYS A 526 5.21 -3.80 -32.71
CA CYS A 526 5.67 -5.17 -32.52
C CYS A 526 4.49 -6.16 -32.54
N SER A 527 4.70 -7.35 -33.12
CA SER A 527 3.75 -8.45 -32.94
C SER A 527 3.72 -8.84 -31.46
N ILE A 528 2.51 -8.97 -30.89
CA ILE A 528 2.28 -9.41 -29.51
C ILE A 528 3.02 -10.73 -29.19
N SER A 529 3.13 -11.66 -30.15
CA SER A 529 3.86 -12.93 -29.99
C SER A 529 5.39 -12.82 -30.04
N GLN A 530 5.92 -11.63 -30.34
CA GLN A 530 7.36 -11.31 -30.31
C GLN A 530 7.68 -10.19 -29.29
N CYS A 531 6.68 -9.69 -28.56
CA CYS A 531 6.80 -8.56 -27.64
C CYS A 531 7.57 -8.97 -26.37
N PRO A 532 8.75 -8.40 -26.07
CA PRO A 532 9.60 -8.90 -24.97
C PRO A 532 9.00 -8.84 -23.56
N PRO A 533 8.27 -7.78 -23.12
CA PRO A 533 7.58 -7.78 -21.83
C PRO A 533 6.52 -8.88 -21.74
N VAL A 534 5.71 -9.07 -22.79
CA VAL A 534 4.67 -10.11 -22.86
C VAL A 534 5.27 -11.51 -22.82
N LEU A 535 6.32 -11.76 -23.60
CA LEU A 535 7.04 -13.03 -23.60
C LEU A 535 7.62 -13.35 -22.21
N SER A 536 8.26 -12.39 -21.55
CA SER A 536 8.84 -12.60 -20.21
C SER A 536 7.76 -12.80 -19.14
N PHE A 537 6.67 -12.02 -19.19
CA PHE A 537 5.51 -12.13 -18.29
C PHE A 537 4.88 -13.53 -18.37
N LEU A 538 4.53 -13.99 -19.57
CA LEU A 538 3.97 -15.33 -19.78
C LEU A 538 4.95 -16.43 -19.40
N LEU A 539 6.23 -16.26 -19.70
CA LEU A 539 7.26 -17.25 -19.40
C LEU A 539 7.46 -17.43 -17.89
N CYS A 540 7.53 -16.32 -17.14
CA CYS A 540 7.64 -16.36 -15.68
C CYS A 540 6.38 -16.98 -15.06
N ALA A 541 5.18 -16.61 -15.52
CA ALA A 541 3.93 -17.15 -15.02
C ALA A 541 3.79 -18.66 -15.27
N VAL A 542 3.99 -19.11 -16.52
CA VAL A 542 3.88 -20.54 -16.89
C VAL A 542 4.92 -21.37 -16.15
N VAL A 543 6.19 -20.95 -16.13
CA VAL A 543 7.22 -21.75 -15.47
C VAL A 543 7.07 -21.73 -13.94
N HIS A 544 6.61 -20.61 -13.35
CA HIS A 544 6.33 -20.59 -11.92
C HIS A 544 5.17 -21.51 -11.54
N TYR A 545 4.12 -21.62 -12.36
CA TYR A 545 3.02 -22.57 -12.13
C TYR A 545 3.54 -24.01 -11.91
N PHE A 546 4.37 -24.53 -12.83
CA PHE A 546 4.93 -25.88 -12.69
C PHE A 546 5.97 -26.01 -11.57
N ASN A 547 6.73 -24.94 -11.29
CA ASN A 547 7.70 -24.89 -10.18
C ASN A 547 7.02 -24.75 -8.80
N SER A 548 5.78 -24.26 -8.71
CA SER A 548 5.12 -23.80 -7.47
C SER A 548 4.96 -24.87 -6.37
N ALA A 549 4.97 -26.15 -6.74
CA ALA A 549 4.90 -27.30 -5.83
C ALA A 549 6.23 -27.63 -5.11
N LEU A 550 7.31 -26.90 -5.40
CA LEU A 550 8.62 -27.06 -4.76
C LEU A 550 8.75 -26.18 -3.51
N ASP A 551 9.66 -26.57 -2.61
CA ASP A 551 10.04 -25.76 -1.44
C ASP A 551 10.47 -24.34 -1.84
N THR A 552 9.91 -23.35 -1.14
CA THR A 552 10.19 -21.93 -1.33
C THR A 552 11.69 -21.60 -1.20
N SER A 553 12.43 -22.25 -0.29
CA SER A 553 13.88 -22.01 -0.13
C SER A 553 14.70 -22.45 -1.35
N THR A 554 14.28 -23.56 -1.95
CA THR A 554 14.88 -24.16 -3.15
C THR A 554 14.58 -23.32 -4.39
N LEU A 555 13.33 -22.88 -4.54
CA LEU A 555 12.94 -21.93 -5.59
C LEU A 555 13.66 -20.59 -5.46
N LEU A 556 13.85 -20.08 -4.23
CA LEU A 556 14.54 -18.82 -3.98
C LEU A 556 16.01 -18.89 -4.41
N LYS A 557 16.74 -19.96 -4.05
CA LYS A 557 18.11 -20.21 -4.56
C LYS A 557 18.16 -20.24 -6.08
N HIS A 558 17.23 -20.97 -6.71
CA HIS A 558 17.17 -21.13 -8.16
C HIS A 558 16.96 -19.79 -8.88
N TYR A 559 15.91 -19.04 -8.53
CA TYR A 559 15.63 -17.77 -9.19
C TYR A 559 16.66 -16.68 -8.87
N SER A 560 17.24 -16.61 -7.66
CA SER A 560 18.35 -15.69 -7.39
C SER A 560 19.63 -16.06 -8.14
N SER A 561 19.91 -17.35 -8.34
CA SER A 561 21.01 -17.80 -9.21
C SER A 561 20.78 -17.38 -10.66
N LEU A 562 19.57 -17.61 -11.19
CA LEU A 562 19.18 -17.19 -12.54
C LEU A 562 19.21 -15.67 -12.73
N LEU A 563 18.83 -14.89 -11.71
CA LEU A 563 18.91 -13.42 -11.74
C LEU A 563 20.36 -12.91 -11.80
N SER A 564 21.30 -13.63 -11.19
CA SER A 564 22.73 -13.34 -11.36
C SER A 564 23.21 -13.71 -12.77
N PHE A 565 22.80 -14.88 -13.28
CA PHE A 565 23.11 -15.33 -14.64
C PHE A 565 22.54 -14.40 -15.72
N SER A 566 21.31 -13.91 -15.57
CA SER A 566 20.65 -13.09 -16.59
C SER A 566 21.30 -11.73 -16.79
N ARG A 567 21.90 -11.15 -15.73
CA ARG A 567 22.69 -9.91 -15.84
C ARG A 567 23.93 -10.14 -16.72
N THR A 568 24.70 -11.19 -16.43
CA THR A 568 25.90 -11.59 -17.21
C THR A 568 25.56 -12.09 -18.62
N GLU A 569 24.35 -12.60 -18.86
CA GLU A 569 23.89 -12.89 -20.22
C GLU A 569 23.50 -11.61 -20.98
N GLY A 570 22.83 -10.67 -20.30
CA GLY A 570 22.48 -9.35 -20.84
C GLY A 570 23.69 -8.55 -21.30
N GLU A 571 24.77 -8.54 -20.51
CA GLU A 571 26.07 -7.91 -20.83
C GLU A 571 26.62 -8.33 -22.20
N LYS A 572 26.38 -9.57 -22.66
CA LYS A 572 26.86 -10.07 -23.97
C LYS A 572 26.13 -9.46 -25.16
N TYR A 573 24.91 -8.99 -24.97
CA TYR A 573 24.10 -8.35 -26.01
C TYR A 573 24.37 -6.82 -26.10
N VAL A 574 25.13 -6.25 -25.15
CA VAL A 574 25.53 -4.84 -25.17
C VAL A 574 26.69 -4.63 -26.16
N GLN A 575 26.34 -4.42 -27.43
CA GLN A 575 27.27 -3.97 -28.45
C GLN A 575 27.43 -2.44 -28.43
N PRO A 576 28.57 -1.86 -28.84
CA PRO A 576 28.78 -0.40 -28.84
C PRO A 576 27.71 0.39 -29.62
N ALA A 577 27.17 -0.20 -30.70
CA ALA A 577 26.10 0.38 -31.51
C ALA A 577 24.71 0.32 -30.84
N ASN A 578 24.51 -0.52 -29.82
CA ASN A 578 23.25 -0.65 -29.08
C ASN A 578 23.19 0.28 -27.85
N SER A 579 24.12 1.25 -27.72
CA SER A 579 24.27 2.09 -26.53
C SER A 579 23.04 2.95 -26.20
N GLU A 580 22.30 3.42 -27.20
CA GLU A 580 21.00 4.09 -27.00
C GLU A 580 19.92 3.13 -26.45
N LEU A 581 20.00 1.84 -26.79
CA LEU A 581 19.11 0.78 -26.31
C LEU A 581 19.45 0.32 -24.87
N THR A 582 20.61 0.71 -24.34
CA THR A 582 21.00 0.56 -22.93
C THR A 582 20.79 1.82 -22.09
N THR A 583 20.05 2.81 -22.58
CA THR A 583 19.71 4.01 -21.80
C THR A 583 18.79 3.66 -20.63
N VAL A 584 18.89 4.43 -19.52
CA VAL A 584 18.03 4.27 -18.33
C VAL A 584 16.54 4.30 -18.68
N SER A 585 16.16 5.07 -19.71
CA SER A 585 14.81 5.13 -20.30
C SER A 585 14.29 3.75 -20.78
N VAL A 586 15.16 2.89 -21.29
CA VAL A 586 14.81 1.51 -21.69
C VAL A 586 14.56 0.64 -20.47
N GLU A 587 15.42 0.75 -19.45
CA GLU A 587 15.24 -0.01 -18.22
C GLU A 587 13.92 0.36 -17.54
N THR A 588 13.63 1.66 -17.41
CA THR A 588 12.43 2.15 -16.72
C THR A 588 11.14 1.96 -17.51
N SER A 589 11.15 2.06 -18.85
CA SER A 589 9.97 1.68 -19.65
C SER A 589 9.67 0.18 -19.50
N THR A 590 10.69 -0.68 -19.53
CA THR A 590 10.51 -2.14 -19.36
C THR A 590 9.98 -2.50 -17.96
N VAL A 591 10.29 -1.71 -16.92
CA VAL A 591 9.66 -1.84 -15.59
C VAL A 591 8.18 -1.51 -15.66
N LEU A 592 7.82 -0.40 -16.33
CA LEU A 592 6.43 0.02 -16.51
C LEU A 592 5.63 -1.06 -17.27
N ASP A 593 6.12 -1.52 -18.42
CA ASP A 593 5.44 -2.50 -19.28
C ASP A 593 5.04 -3.78 -18.50
N ILE A 594 5.98 -4.34 -17.72
CA ILE A 594 5.74 -5.53 -16.89
C ILE A 594 4.78 -5.22 -15.74
N TYR A 595 4.88 -4.03 -15.15
CA TYR A 595 4.04 -3.65 -14.01
C TYR A 595 2.60 -3.29 -14.43
N GLU A 596 2.39 -2.72 -15.62
CA GLU A 596 1.08 -2.57 -16.27
C GLU A 596 0.44 -3.96 -16.51
N LEU A 597 1.18 -4.91 -17.08
CA LEU A 597 0.69 -6.28 -17.29
C LEU A 597 0.24 -6.95 -15.98
N VAL A 598 1.00 -6.83 -14.90
CA VAL A 598 0.58 -7.38 -13.60
C VAL A 598 -0.61 -6.61 -13.00
N ASN A 599 -0.71 -5.29 -13.16
CA ASN A 599 -1.89 -4.53 -12.73
C ASN A 599 -3.16 -4.94 -13.50
N ILE A 600 -3.07 -5.16 -14.81
CA ILE A 600 -4.18 -5.66 -15.63
C ILE A 600 -4.62 -7.05 -15.18
N TYR A 601 -3.68 -7.96 -14.91
CA TYR A 601 -4.00 -9.28 -14.36
C TYR A 601 -4.70 -9.17 -12.99
N GLY A 602 -4.23 -8.28 -12.11
CA GLY A 602 -4.85 -8.05 -10.80
C GLY A 602 -6.30 -7.59 -10.90
N GLU A 603 -6.57 -6.53 -11.67
CA GLU A 603 -7.95 -6.01 -11.83
C GLU A 603 -8.83 -6.98 -12.66
N LEU A 604 -8.25 -7.88 -13.47
CA LEU A 604 -8.98 -8.95 -14.17
C LEU A 604 -9.37 -10.09 -13.22
N ILE A 605 -8.48 -10.48 -12.31
CA ILE A 605 -8.78 -11.48 -11.26
C ILE A 605 -9.80 -10.94 -10.26
N ASP A 606 -9.70 -9.67 -9.86
CA ASP A 606 -10.75 -8.98 -9.09
C ASP A 606 -12.12 -9.08 -9.81
N LEU A 607 -12.16 -8.83 -11.13
CA LEU A 607 -13.39 -8.94 -11.93
C LEU A 607 -13.92 -10.39 -12.02
N VAL A 608 -13.05 -11.39 -12.21
CA VAL A 608 -13.42 -12.82 -12.19
C VAL A 608 -14.04 -13.21 -10.84
N TYR A 609 -13.42 -12.81 -9.72
CA TYR A 609 -13.94 -13.09 -8.39
C TYR A 609 -15.27 -12.37 -8.11
N LEU A 610 -15.44 -11.13 -8.58
CA LEU A 610 -16.70 -10.39 -8.49
C LEU A 610 -17.82 -11.10 -9.26
N LEU A 611 -17.57 -11.48 -10.51
CA LEU A 611 -18.55 -12.17 -11.35
C LEU A 611 -18.94 -13.52 -10.73
N ASN A 612 -17.97 -14.37 -10.35
CA ASN A 612 -18.24 -15.65 -9.70
C ASN A 612 -19.13 -15.50 -8.45
N ALA A 613 -18.84 -14.54 -7.58
CA ALA A 613 -19.61 -14.33 -6.35
C ALA A 613 -21.00 -13.69 -6.56
N LEU A 614 -21.24 -13.08 -7.73
CA LEU A 614 -22.57 -12.58 -8.12
C LEU A 614 -23.41 -13.64 -8.83
N LEU A 615 -22.78 -14.60 -9.51
CA LEU A 615 -23.44 -15.75 -10.16
C LEU A 615 -23.72 -16.90 -9.18
N HIS A 616 -22.85 -17.10 -8.18
CA HIS A 616 -22.96 -18.15 -7.17
C HIS A 616 -23.06 -17.55 -5.75
N PRO A 617 -24.15 -16.82 -5.43
CA PRO A 617 -24.21 -15.94 -4.27
C PRO A 617 -24.17 -16.64 -2.90
N THR A 618 -24.55 -17.91 -2.84
CA THR A 618 -24.71 -18.69 -1.61
C THR A 618 -23.51 -19.57 -1.25
N ASP A 619 -22.60 -19.87 -2.19
CA ASP A 619 -21.44 -20.70 -1.87
C ASP A 619 -20.40 -19.87 -1.10
N ALA A 620 -20.32 -20.13 0.20
CA ALA A 620 -19.38 -19.44 1.09
C ALA A 620 -17.96 -20.02 1.02
N LYS A 621 -17.78 -21.20 0.40
CA LYS A 621 -16.46 -21.71 0.04
C LYS A 621 -15.91 -20.86 -1.11
N THR A 622 -14.59 -20.78 -1.24
CA THR A 622 -13.98 -20.34 -2.50
C THR A 622 -14.51 -21.24 -3.62
N PRO A 623 -15.06 -20.70 -4.73
CA PRO A 623 -15.75 -21.49 -5.75
C PRO A 623 -14.74 -22.31 -6.58
N THR A 624 -14.32 -23.45 -6.02
CA THR A 624 -13.39 -24.42 -6.61
C THR A 624 -13.88 -24.91 -7.98
N ASP A 625 -15.19 -24.99 -8.12
CA ASP A 625 -15.88 -25.62 -9.24
C ASP A 625 -16.08 -24.63 -10.42
N SER A 626 -15.62 -23.38 -10.29
CA SER A 626 -15.51 -22.45 -11.41
C SER A 626 -14.22 -22.69 -12.19
N ASN A 627 -14.29 -22.77 -13.53
CA ASN A 627 -13.14 -22.97 -14.44
C ASN A 627 -11.90 -22.12 -14.06
N TYR A 628 -12.15 -20.85 -13.72
CA TYR A 628 -11.12 -19.85 -13.44
C TYR A 628 -10.57 -19.87 -12.00
N SER A 629 -11.07 -20.76 -11.13
CA SER A 629 -10.63 -20.92 -9.73
C SER A 629 -9.14 -21.24 -9.59
N SER A 630 -8.58 -21.93 -10.60
CA SER A 630 -7.17 -22.33 -10.70
C SER A 630 -6.17 -21.20 -10.96
N SER A 631 -6.63 -19.95 -11.03
CA SER A 631 -5.79 -18.77 -11.30
C SER A 631 -4.77 -18.51 -10.20
N LEU A 632 -3.52 -18.21 -10.60
CA LEU A 632 -2.46 -17.87 -9.66
C LEU A 632 -2.80 -16.57 -8.90
N PRO A 633 -2.71 -16.54 -7.56
CA PRO A 633 -2.83 -15.30 -6.80
C PRO A 633 -1.82 -14.27 -7.28
N LEU A 634 -2.19 -12.98 -7.28
CA LEU A 634 -1.38 -11.90 -7.84
C LEU A 634 0.05 -11.83 -7.25
N GLY A 635 0.19 -12.15 -5.95
CA GLY A 635 1.49 -12.26 -5.27
C GLY A 635 2.34 -13.44 -5.71
N MET A 636 1.77 -14.43 -6.40
CA MET A 636 2.43 -15.67 -6.86
C MET A 636 2.51 -15.78 -8.39
N LEU A 637 1.91 -14.85 -9.15
CA LEU A 637 1.99 -14.87 -10.61
C LEU A 637 3.44 -14.75 -11.13
N ILE A 638 4.21 -13.83 -10.54
CA ILE A 638 5.62 -13.64 -10.86
C ILE A 638 6.41 -13.75 -9.54
N PRO A 639 7.34 -14.73 -9.40
CA PRO A 639 8.08 -14.93 -8.15
C PRO A 639 9.16 -13.88 -7.91
N SER A 640 9.71 -13.31 -8.99
CA SER A 640 10.70 -12.23 -8.99
C SER A 640 10.40 -11.24 -10.12
N PHE A 641 10.12 -9.99 -9.78
CA PHE A 641 9.93 -8.92 -10.77
C PHE A 641 11.24 -8.59 -11.46
N HIS A 642 12.35 -8.62 -10.71
CA HIS A 642 13.66 -8.33 -11.26
C HIS A 642 14.07 -9.38 -12.30
N LEU A 643 13.76 -10.66 -12.09
CA LEU A 643 14.04 -11.71 -13.07
C LEU A 643 13.19 -11.56 -14.35
N ALA A 644 11.91 -11.22 -14.22
CA ALA A 644 11.06 -10.93 -15.39
C ALA A 644 11.58 -9.73 -16.19
N HIS A 645 12.04 -8.67 -15.51
CA HIS A 645 12.64 -7.49 -16.15
C HIS A 645 13.95 -7.81 -16.88
N GLN A 646 14.88 -8.52 -16.23
CA GLN A 646 16.16 -8.88 -16.82
C GLN A 646 16.01 -9.80 -18.04
N ILE A 647 15.03 -10.72 -18.02
CA ILE A 647 14.72 -11.56 -19.19
C ILE A 647 14.09 -10.73 -20.32
N ALA A 648 13.20 -9.78 -20.02
CA ALA A 648 12.67 -8.85 -21.03
C ALA A 648 13.78 -7.99 -21.66
N LEU A 649 14.72 -7.46 -20.86
CA LEU A 649 15.90 -6.75 -21.36
C LEU A 649 16.80 -7.63 -22.24
N CYS A 650 17.08 -8.87 -21.84
CA CYS A 650 17.86 -9.81 -22.67
C CYS A 650 17.19 -10.08 -24.02
N LEU A 651 15.85 -10.21 -24.03
CA LEU A 651 15.07 -10.36 -25.26
C LEU A 651 15.09 -9.07 -26.12
N ILE A 652 15.09 -7.87 -25.50
CA ILE A 652 15.21 -6.57 -26.20
C ILE A 652 16.58 -6.38 -26.84
N LEU A 653 17.66 -6.58 -26.07
CA LEU A 653 19.05 -6.27 -26.47
C LEU A 653 19.63 -7.25 -27.49
N ASN A 654 19.15 -8.50 -27.51
CA ASN A 654 19.51 -9.49 -28.51
C ASN A 654 19.05 -9.04 -29.93
N ASN A 655 19.79 -9.38 -30.98
CA ASN A 655 19.49 -8.92 -32.35
C ASN A 655 18.66 -9.91 -33.21
N GLU A 656 18.27 -11.08 -32.68
CA GLU A 656 17.44 -12.06 -33.41
C GLU A 656 15.99 -11.57 -33.54
N SER A 657 15.37 -11.81 -34.70
CA SER A 657 13.97 -11.46 -34.96
C SER A 657 12.96 -12.40 -34.28
N ALA A 658 13.37 -13.62 -33.93
CA ALA A 658 12.50 -14.67 -33.39
C ALA A 658 12.53 -14.73 -31.86
N LYS A 659 12.12 -13.64 -31.19
CA LYS A 659 12.10 -13.50 -29.72
C LYS A 659 11.37 -14.64 -29.01
N SER A 660 10.27 -15.13 -29.57
CA SER A 660 9.53 -16.28 -29.04
C SER A 660 10.36 -17.57 -29.01
N THR A 661 11.20 -17.80 -30.03
CA THR A 661 12.10 -18.96 -30.10
C THR A 661 13.18 -18.89 -29.03
N LEU A 662 13.76 -17.70 -28.80
CA LEU A 662 14.75 -17.49 -27.74
C LEU A 662 14.13 -17.67 -26.34
N ALA A 663 12.92 -17.13 -26.12
CA ALA A 663 12.17 -17.36 -24.88
C ALA A 663 11.89 -18.86 -24.64
N ALA A 664 11.36 -19.57 -25.65
CA ALA A 664 10.97 -20.98 -25.52
C ALA A 664 12.16 -21.96 -25.43
N ARG A 665 13.27 -21.71 -26.14
CA ARG A 665 14.40 -22.65 -26.24
C ARG A 665 15.57 -22.37 -25.29
N PHE A 666 15.77 -21.12 -24.88
CA PHE A 666 16.88 -20.73 -24.01
C PHE A 666 16.42 -20.38 -22.59
N TRP A 667 15.41 -19.51 -22.45
CA TRP A 667 14.98 -19.04 -21.13
C TRP A 667 14.06 -20.03 -20.41
N LEU A 668 13.13 -20.70 -21.09
CA LEU A 668 12.21 -21.67 -20.48
C LEU A 668 12.95 -22.82 -19.76
N PRO A 669 13.92 -23.53 -20.39
CA PRO A 669 14.60 -24.65 -19.72
C PRO A 669 15.54 -24.21 -18.60
N LYS A 670 15.92 -22.92 -18.55
CA LYS A 670 16.70 -22.32 -17.46
C LYS A 670 15.83 -21.94 -16.27
N LEU A 671 14.67 -21.30 -16.53
CA LEU A 671 13.71 -20.91 -15.50
C LEU A 671 13.09 -22.13 -14.80
N PHE A 672 12.90 -23.23 -15.51
CA PHE A 672 12.36 -24.46 -14.94
C PHE A 672 13.34 -25.03 -13.92
N TYR A 673 12.85 -25.51 -12.77
CA TYR A 673 13.75 -26.03 -11.74
C TYR A 673 14.31 -27.42 -12.14
N PRO A 674 15.64 -27.60 -12.25
CA PRO A 674 16.23 -28.88 -12.60
C PRO A 674 16.11 -29.87 -11.43
N SER A 675 15.31 -30.91 -11.62
CA SER A 675 15.16 -32.02 -10.67
C SER A 675 15.56 -33.34 -11.35
N PRO A 676 16.22 -34.28 -10.63
CA PRO A 676 16.56 -35.61 -11.15
C PRO A 676 15.34 -36.56 -11.27
N ASP A 677 14.17 -36.15 -10.77
CA ASP A 677 12.89 -36.85 -10.95
C ASP A 677 12.52 -36.95 -12.44
N PRO A 678 12.30 -38.16 -13.01
CA PRO A 678 11.83 -38.33 -14.38
C PRO A 678 10.54 -37.55 -14.72
N ALA A 679 9.65 -37.32 -13.74
CA ALA A 679 8.45 -36.51 -13.94
C ALA A 679 8.75 -35.01 -14.11
N ALA A 680 9.93 -34.53 -13.72
CA ALA A 680 10.36 -33.15 -13.99
C ALA A 680 10.61 -32.92 -15.49
N ALA A 681 11.13 -33.92 -16.22
CA ALA A 681 11.28 -33.85 -17.67
C ALA A 681 9.92 -33.78 -18.39
N MET A 682 8.90 -34.48 -17.87
CA MET A 682 7.52 -34.37 -18.37
C MET A 682 6.95 -32.97 -18.08
N LYS A 683 7.02 -32.48 -16.84
CA LYS A 683 6.57 -31.12 -16.47
C LYS A 683 7.27 -30.02 -17.29
N LEU A 684 8.55 -30.16 -17.60
CA LEU A 684 9.28 -29.23 -18.48
C LEU A 684 8.75 -29.27 -19.93
N ARG A 685 8.48 -30.47 -20.47
CA ARG A 685 7.84 -30.64 -21.78
C ARG A 685 6.45 -30.00 -21.80
N ASP A 686 5.65 -30.21 -20.77
CA ASP A 686 4.29 -29.68 -20.68
C ASP A 686 4.28 -28.15 -20.54
N ALA A 687 5.21 -27.59 -19.75
CA ALA A 687 5.46 -26.14 -19.66
C ALA A 687 5.87 -25.55 -21.02
N ALA A 688 6.73 -26.23 -21.78
CA ALA A 688 7.16 -25.79 -23.11
C ALA A 688 6.04 -25.86 -24.15
N ILE A 689 5.22 -26.92 -24.13
CA ILE A 689 4.02 -27.05 -24.96
C ILE A 689 3.01 -25.94 -24.63
N LEU A 690 2.74 -25.71 -23.34
CA LEU A 690 1.78 -24.70 -22.90
C LEU A 690 2.25 -23.30 -23.27
N PHE A 691 3.49 -22.91 -22.96
CA PHE A 691 4.06 -21.63 -23.36
C PHE A 691 3.97 -21.41 -24.89
N THR A 692 4.30 -22.42 -25.68
CA THR A 692 4.23 -22.36 -27.15
C THR A 692 2.78 -22.22 -27.64
N LYS A 693 1.81 -22.93 -27.04
CA LYS A 693 0.37 -22.74 -27.32
C LYS A 693 -0.05 -21.29 -27.07
N LEU A 694 0.32 -20.70 -25.93
CA LEU A 694 -0.04 -19.32 -25.58
C LEU A 694 0.54 -18.31 -26.56
N VAL A 695 1.85 -18.38 -26.83
CA VAL A 695 2.52 -17.44 -27.74
C VAL A 695 1.97 -17.52 -29.17
N ASN A 696 1.54 -18.71 -29.62
CA ASN A 696 0.88 -18.89 -30.91
C ASN A 696 -0.59 -18.41 -30.92
N ALA A 697 -1.26 -18.35 -29.77
CA ALA A 697 -2.64 -17.88 -29.63
C ALA A 697 -2.76 -16.35 -29.54
N LEU A 698 -1.77 -15.64 -28.97
CA LEU A 698 -1.80 -14.17 -28.84
C LEU A 698 -2.19 -13.42 -30.14
N PRO A 699 -1.70 -13.78 -31.35
CA PRO A 699 -2.03 -13.06 -32.58
C PRO A 699 -3.42 -13.33 -33.15
N THR A 700 -4.15 -14.35 -32.67
CA THR A 700 -5.51 -14.67 -33.14
C THR A 700 -6.58 -13.94 -32.33
N ILE A 701 -6.28 -13.56 -31.09
CA ILE A 701 -7.22 -12.91 -30.16
C ILE A 701 -7.51 -11.47 -30.60
N ARG A 702 -8.78 -11.05 -30.52
CA ARG A 702 -9.23 -9.69 -30.84
C ARG A 702 -10.15 -9.17 -29.74
N VAL A 703 -9.56 -8.52 -28.75
CA VAL A 703 -10.32 -7.81 -27.71
C VAL A 703 -10.90 -6.50 -28.26
N LYS A 704 -12.13 -6.15 -27.86
CA LYS A 704 -12.79 -4.87 -28.13
C LYS A 704 -13.78 -4.56 -27.01
N TRP A 705 -13.92 -3.28 -26.67
CA TRP A 705 -14.84 -2.77 -25.66
C TRP A 705 -15.46 -1.44 -26.11
N GLU A 706 -16.52 -1.00 -25.44
CA GLU A 706 -17.10 0.33 -25.66
C GLU A 706 -16.16 1.42 -25.10
N PRO A 707 -15.89 2.52 -25.83
CA PRO A 707 -15.07 3.62 -25.33
C PRO A 707 -15.57 4.18 -24.00
N LEU A 708 -14.66 4.38 -23.04
CA LEU A 708 -15.01 4.87 -21.71
C LEU A 708 -15.35 6.36 -21.75
N ASP A 709 -16.53 6.71 -21.24
CA ASP A 709 -16.97 8.09 -21.01
C ASP A 709 -16.46 8.59 -19.64
N PHE A 710 -15.71 9.68 -19.63
CA PHE A 710 -15.17 10.31 -18.41
C PHE A 710 -14.66 11.74 -18.63
N ASP A 711 -14.93 12.63 -17.68
CA ASP A 711 -14.31 13.96 -17.60
C ASP A 711 -12.91 13.92 -16.98
N ILE A 712 -12.04 14.85 -17.38
CA ILE A 712 -10.76 15.15 -16.72
C ILE A 712 -10.80 16.55 -16.12
N THR A 713 -10.44 16.68 -14.84
CA THR A 713 -10.29 17.97 -14.16
C THR A 713 -8.96 18.06 -13.40
N ASP A 714 -8.63 19.26 -12.93
CA ASP A 714 -7.55 19.49 -11.97
C ASP A 714 -7.60 18.50 -10.78
N PRO A 715 -6.44 18.16 -10.19
CA PRO A 715 -6.38 17.38 -8.95
C PRO A 715 -6.85 18.24 -7.75
N PRO A 716 -7.32 17.63 -6.64
CA PRO A 716 -7.69 18.38 -5.44
C PRO A 716 -6.54 19.29 -4.97
N THR A 717 -6.84 20.48 -4.43
CA THR A 717 -5.82 21.50 -4.10
C THR A 717 -4.72 21.07 -3.13
N ALA A 718 -4.88 19.94 -2.43
CA ALA A 718 -3.83 19.27 -1.66
C ALA A 718 -2.64 18.82 -2.53
N PHE A 719 -2.92 18.37 -3.77
CA PHE A 719 -1.96 17.86 -4.75
C PHE A 719 -1.16 18.98 -5.44
N VAL A 720 -1.79 20.12 -5.75
CA VAL A 720 -1.10 21.25 -6.43
C VAL A 720 0.06 21.78 -5.56
N PRO A 721 1.30 21.93 -6.08
CA PRO A 721 2.42 22.52 -5.35
C PRO A 721 2.10 23.91 -4.79
N LYS A 722 2.58 24.25 -3.59
CA LYS A 722 2.26 25.55 -2.92
C LYS A 722 2.58 26.77 -3.80
N SER A 723 3.63 26.72 -4.60
CA SER A 723 4.05 27.77 -5.54
C SER A 723 3.15 27.93 -6.78
N GLN A 724 2.35 26.91 -7.11
CA GLN A 724 1.43 26.89 -8.25
C GLN A 724 -0.03 27.13 -7.84
N ARG A 725 -0.32 27.30 -6.55
CA ARG A 725 -1.67 27.61 -6.06
C ARG A 725 -1.95 29.10 -6.26
N THR A 726 -2.97 29.41 -7.05
CA THR A 726 -3.43 30.80 -7.28
C THR A 726 -3.77 31.48 -5.95
N PRO A 727 -3.24 32.70 -5.67
CA PRO A 727 -3.60 33.46 -4.48
C PRO A 727 -5.11 33.78 -4.47
N GLY A 728 -5.86 33.06 -3.63
CA GLY A 728 -7.33 33.11 -3.59
C GLY A 728 -8.04 31.75 -3.57
N SER A 729 -7.35 30.65 -3.89
CA SER A 729 -7.94 29.29 -3.97
C SER A 729 -8.30 28.64 -2.59
N ILE A 730 -8.39 29.44 -1.52
CA ILE A 730 -8.74 28.95 -0.17
C ILE A 730 -10.26 29.04 0.04
N ASN A 731 -10.97 28.00 -0.40
CA ASN A 731 -12.34 27.64 0.01
C ASN A 731 -13.40 28.77 -0.04
N GLN A 732 -13.72 29.29 -1.22
CA GLN A 732 -14.87 30.19 -1.41
C GLN A 732 -15.95 29.70 -2.41
N LYS A 733 -15.77 28.55 -3.06
CA LYS A 733 -16.72 27.99 -4.07
C LYS A 733 -17.22 26.58 -3.75
N GLN A 734 -17.47 26.28 -2.47
CA GLN A 734 -18.33 25.15 -2.05
C GLN A 734 -19.45 25.62 -1.11
N PHE A 735 -20.21 26.63 -1.57
CA PHE A 735 -21.49 27.00 -0.99
C PHE A 735 -22.60 26.63 -1.98
N VAL A 736 -23.27 25.50 -1.74
CA VAL A 736 -24.57 25.19 -2.36
C VAL A 736 -25.64 25.67 -1.39
N ASN A 737 -26.44 26.64 -1.80
CA ASN A 737 -27.40 27.31 -0.92
C ASN A 737 -28.80 26.66 -1.03
N PRO A 738 -29.34 26.02 0.02
CA PRO A 738 -30.53 25.16 -0.10
C PRO A 738 -31.85 25.91 0.18
N ARG A 739 -32.42 26.58 -0.83
CA ARG A 739 -33.85 26.97 -1.01
C ARG A 739 -33.96 27.79 -2.31
N GLN A 740 -34.72 27.40 -3.34
CA GLN A 740 -36.19 27.37 -3.38
C GLN A 740 -36.74 26.28 -4.35
N ARG A 741 -38.07 26.06 -4.32
CA ARG A 741 -38.81 25.05 -5.08
C ARG A 741 -39.62 25.69 -6.23
N THR A 742 -39.86 24.94 -7.32
CA THR A 742 -41.10 24.91 -8.18
C THR A 742 -41.67 26.23 -8.72
N LYS A 743 -42.17 26.40 -9.95
CA LYS A 743 -42.82 25.52 -10.98
C LYS A 743 -43.12 26.45 -12.20
N PRO A 744 -43.86 26.02 -13.25
CA PRO A 744 -43.65 24.96 -14.23
C PRO A 744 -43.28 25.57 -15.62
N ALA A 745 -43.52 24.86 -16.73
CA ALA A 745 -43.19 25.30 -18.09
C ALA A 745 -44.28 26.16 -18.78
N SER A 746 -43.86 26.94 -19.79
CA SER A 746 -44.71 27.53 -20.83
C SER A 746 -43.97 27.62 -22.18
N SER A 747 -44.71 27.76 -23.28
CA SER A 747 -44.33 27.42 -24.65
C SER A 747 -43.67 28.53 -25.51
N GLU A 748 -42.92 28.06 -26.52
CA GLU A 748 -42.91 28.55 -27.93
C GLU A 748 -42.09 29.77 -28.42
N ARG A 749 -41.59 29.57 -29.65
CA ARG A 749 -41.43 30.50 -30.80
C ARG A 749 -40.17 31.36 -31.04
N THR A 750 -39.31 30.78 -31.90
CA THR A 750 -38.85 31.30 -33.23
C THR A 750 -37.85 32.46 -33.37
N ASN A 751 -37.03 32.30 -34.42
CA ASN A 751 -36.31 33.31 -35.22
C ASN A 751 -35.10 34.05 -34.57
N SER A 752 -34.09 34.50 -35.30
CA SER A 752 -33.35 34.00 -36.50
C SER A 752 -32.33 35.08 -36.92
N HIS A 753 -31.08 34.72 -37.21
CA HIS A 753 -30.25 35.20 -38.35
C HIS A 753 -28.77 34.81 -38.18
N ALA A 754 -27.95 35.03 -39.21
CA ALA A 754 -26.61 34.46 -39.37
C ALA A 754 -25.50 35.53 -39.45
N ASN A 755 -24.26 35.10 -39.20
CA ASN A 755 -22.99 35.47 -39.87
C ASN A 755 -21.85 34.66 -39.18
N VAL A 756 -21.07 33.77 -39.79
CA VAL A 756 -20.27 33.75 -41.05
C VAL A 756 -18.83 34.25 -40.87
N CYS A 757 -17.92 33.29 -40.64
CA CYS A 757 -16.47 33.30 -40.99
C CYS A 757 -15.52 34.30 -40.27
N PRO A 758 -14.18 34.21 -40.47
CA PRO A 758 -13.31 33.05 -40.23
C PRO A 758 -12.01 33.42 -39.45
N PRO A 759 -11.14 32.47 -39.04
CA PRO A 759 -9.91 32.77 -38.29
C PRO A 759 -8.74 33.26 -39.17
N ARG A 760 -7.70 33.85 -38.54
CA ARG A 760 -6.39 34.15 -39.16
C ARG A 760 -5.22 33.83 -38.23
N SER A 761 -4.07 33.56 -38.86
CA SER A 761 -2.78 33.16 -38.27
C SER A 761 -1.65 34.13 -38.67
N ALA A 762 -0.39 33.74 -38.40
CA ALA A 762 0.87 34.23 -39.01
C ALA A 762 1.72 35.34 -38.30
N THR A 763 2.65 34.88 -37.46
CA THR A 763 4.14 35.03 -37.58
C THR A 763 4.88 36.37 -37.80
N LEU A 764 5.90 36.57 -36.95
CA LEU A 764 7.31 36.98 -37.24
C LEU A 764 7.65 38.36 -37.86
N ARG A 765 8.33 39.22 -37.08
CA ARG A 765 9.72 39.74 -37.24
C ARG A 765 9.92 41.03 -36.39
N ASP A 766 11.12 41.62 -36.20
CA ASP A 766 12.46 41.16 -35.77
C ASP A 766 13.41 42.39 -35.70
N SER A 767 14.36 42.46 -34.76
CA SER A 767 15.44 43.48 -34.59
C SER A 767 14.99 44.97 -34.35
N SER A 768 15.73 45.86 -33.69
CA SER A 768 17.19 46.10 -33.75
C SER A 768 17.74 47.11 -32.69
N ASN A 769 19.08 47.08 -32.50
CA ASN A 769 20.01 48.18 -32.13
C ASN A 769 20.30 48.63 -30.66
N ILE A 770 21.51 49.18 -30.52
CA ILE A 770 22.52 49.22 -29.40
C ILE A 770 23.53 50.33 -29.82
N PRO A 771 24.20 51.20 -28.97
CA PRO A 771 25.15 50.83 -27.90
C PRO A 771 25.16 51.56 -26.50
N PRO A 772 26.02 52.56 -26.10
CA PRO A 772 26.84 52.41 -24.87
C PRO A 772 26.91 53.58 -23.83
N GLY A 773 27.53 53.37 -22.66
CA GLY A 773 27.90 54.44 -21.70
C GLY A 773 28.76 54.03 -20.48
N MET A 774 29.99 54.55 -20.38
CA MET A 774 31.10 54.26 -19.45
C MET A 774 30.97 54.60 -17.91
N ARG A 775 31.83 53.93 -17.10
CA ARG A 775 32.72 54.41 -15.98
C ARG A 775 32.37 54.28 -14.46
N ASN A 776 33.42 53.83 -13.73
CA ASN A 776 33.90 54.16 -12.35
C ASN A 776 33.36 53.46 -11.05
N SER A 777 34.17 52.51 -10.53
CA SER A 777 34.92 52.47 -9.22
C SER A 777 34.50 53.34 -8.01
N PRO A 778 34.80 52.96 -6.73
CA PRO A 778 36.01 52.23 -6.28
C PRO A 778 35.87 51.17 -5.13
N MET A 779 37.03 50.72 -4.61
CA MET A 779 37.26 49.71 -3.57
C MET A 779 37.11 50.23 -2.12
N VAL A 780 37.09 49.32 -1.13
CA VAL A 780 38.00 49.35 0.05
C VAL A 780 38.22 47.93 0.60
N ARG A 781 39.35 47.68 1.29
CA ARG A 781 39.71 46.41 1.97
C ARG A 781 39.60 46.58 3.49
N GLN A 782 39.45 45.47 4.23
CA GLN A 782 40.32 45.22 5.40
C GLN A 782 40.52 43.72 5.71
N ARG A 783 41.61 43.43 6.44
CA ARG A 783 42.05 42.13 6.99
C ARG A 783 42.26 42.32 8.52
N ILE A 784 42.69 41.24 9.21
CA ILE A 784 43.30 41.12 10.57
C ILE A 784 42.39 40.31 11.51
N SER A 785 42.85 39.29 12.27
CA SER A 785 44.05 38.43 12.20
C SER A 785 43.88 37.19 13.10
N ALA A 786 44.74 36.16 12.96
CA ALA A 786 44.93 35.10 13.97
C ALA A 786 46.03 35.48 14.99
N PRO A 787 46.11 34.81 16.15
CA PRO A 787 47.06 33.70 16.38
C PRO A 787 46.37 32.45 17.00
N THR A 788 46.76 31.18 16.86
CA THR A 788 48.05 30.42 16.87
C THR A 788 48.74 30.23 18.21
N GLU A 789 48.54 29.06 18.84
CA GLU A 789 49.54 28.22 19.53
C GLU A 789 49.02 26.77 19.52
N TYR A 790 49.65 25.78 18.90
CA TYR A 790 50.91 25.07 19.22
C TYR A 790 50.90 24.24 20.52
N ASN A 791 50.87 22.92 20.35
CA ASN A 791 51.86 22.05 21.00
C ASN A 791 52.06 20.73 20.24
N THR A 792 53.28 20.21 20.20
CA THR A 792 53.61 18.94 19.54
C THR A 792 54.41 18.05 20.48
N ARG A 793 54.22 16.72 20.39
CA ARG A 793 55.19 15.73 20.87
C ARG A 793 55.40 14.64 19.84
N LYS A 794 56.63 14.57 19.34
CA LYS A 794 57.17 13.40 18.63
C LYS A 794 57.80 12.46 19.66
N THR A 795 57.66 11.16 19.43
CA THR A 795 58.69 10.17 19.78
C THR A 795 58.80 9.20 18.61
N SER A 796 60.02 8.76 18.31
CA SER A 796 60.35 7.96 17.14
C SER A 796 61.49 7.02 17.47
N LEU A 797 61.42 5.77 17.01
CA LEU A 797 62.57 4.93 16.69
C LEU A 797 62.13 3.77 15.78
N ALA A 798 63.07 3.13 15.09
CA ALA A 798 62.82 2.27 13.94
C ALA A 798 63.04 0.77 14.23
N GLY A 799 62.47 -0.11 13.39
CA GLY A 799 62.60 -1.56 13.55
C GLY A 799 62.11 -2.38 12.35
N SER A 800 62.98 -2.57 11.36
CA SER A 800 63.06 -3.69 10.37
C SER A 800 61.81 -4.50 9.98
N GLY A 801 61.53 -4.55 8.66
CA GLY A 801 61.54 -5.85 7.97
C GLY A 801 60.23 -6.38 7.34
N ARG A 802 60.34 -6.70 6.04
CA ARG A 802 59.54 -7.68 5.26
C ARG A 802 58.01 -7.49 5.15
N GLY A 803 57.55 -7.30 3.90
CA GLY A 803 56.58 -8.24 3.33
C GLY A 803 55.35 -7.68 2.61
N ARG A 804 55.19 -8.10 1.34
CA ARG A 804 53.95 -8.23 0.54
C ARG A 804 53.11 -6.96 0.30
N GLY A 805 53.06 -6.54 -0.96
CA GLY A 805 52.12 -5.51 -1.43
C GLY A 805 50.65 -5.96 -1.33
N ARG A 806 49.74 -4.99 -1.16
CA ARG A 806 48.30 -5.23 -1.10
C ARG A 806 47.74 -5.44 -2.51
N GLY A 807 47.42 -6.69 -2.86
CA GLY A 807 46.43 -6.95 -3.90
C GLY A 807 45.04 -6.53 -3.41
N ALA A 808 44.27 -5.86 -4.25
CA ALA A 808 42.87 -5.55 -3.94
C ALA A 808 42.05 -6.85 -4.01
N ALA A 809 41.51 -7.30 -2.89
CA ALA A 809 40.63 -8.46 -2.86
C ALA A 809 39.25 -8.09 -3.41
N ASN A 810 38.86 -8.70 -4.54
CA ASN A 810 37.48 -8.65 -5.01
C ASN A 810 36.57 -9.30 -3.96
N ASN A 811 35.59 -8.54 -3.44
CA ASN A 811 34.51 -9.09 -2.63
C ASN A 811 33.58 -9.92 -3.54
N GLY A 812 33.89 -11.21 -3.68
CA GLY A 812 32.96 -12.20 -4.23
C GLY A 812 31.74 -12.32 -3.31
N GLY A 813 30.72 -11.52 -3.58
CA GLY A 813 29.51 -11.47 -2.76
C GLY A 813 28.73 -12.79 -2.83
N ARG A 814 28.51 -13.44 -1.68
CA ARG A 814 27.50 -14.50 -1.55
C ARG A 814 26.14 -13.97 -1.99
N SER A 815 25.31 -14.83 -2.58
CA SER A 815 23.97 -14.43 -3.03
C SER A 815 23.17 -13.88 -1.86
N TYR A 816 22.25 -12.97 -2.15
CA TYR A 816 21.30 -12.48 -1.16
C TYR A 816 20.46 -13.63 -0.60
N ALA A 817 20.07 -14.59 -1.44
CA ALA A 817 19.42 -15.84 -1.02
C ALA A 817 20.31 -16.68 -0.09
N ASP A 818 21.64 -16.74 -0.33
CA ASP A 818 22.56 -17.46 0.56
C ASP A 818 22.62 -16.82 1.94
N ARG A 819 22.69 -15.48 2.01
CA ARG A 819 22.69 -14.76 3.31
C ARG A 819 21.40 -15.03 4.08
N LEU A 820 20.26 -14.93 3.41
CA LEU A 820 18.95 -15.09 4.04
C LEU A 820 18.73 -16.54 4.49
N ILE A 821 19.07 -17.53 3.67
CA ILE A 821 18.93 -18.95 4.02
C ILE A 821 19.97 -19.35 5.08
N GLN A 822 21.22 -18.91 4.99
CA GLN A 822 22.25 -19.18 6.02
C GLN A 822 21.84 -18.64 7.40
N ARG A 823 21.16 -17.50 7.45
CA ARG A 823 20.65 -16.88 8.70
C ARG A 823 19.52 -17.70 9.36
N TYR A 824 18.92 -18.65 8.63
CA TYR A 824 17.81 -19.47 9.11
C TYR A 824 18.11 -20.98 9.16
N SER A 825 19.02 -21.48 8.32
CA SER A 825 19.42 -22.89 8.30
C SER A 825 20.41 -23.25 9.42
N GLN A 826 20.89 -22.26 10.19
CA GLN A 826 21.60 -22.50 11.46
C GLN A 826 20.61 -22.88 12.57
N ALA A 827 20.17 -24.14 12.53
CA ALA A 827 19.96 -24.85 13.79
C ALA A 827 21.32 -24.97 14.51
N PRO A 828 21.37 -24.91 15.86
CA PRO A 828 22.56 -25.36 16.57
C PRO A 828 22.79 -26.85 16.24
N PRO A 829 24.04 -27.30 16.04
CA PRO A 829 24.32 -28.72 15.91
C PRO A 829 23.91 -29.41 17.21
N SER A 830 23.18 -30.52 17.13
CA SER A 830 22.90 -31.36 18.30
C SER A 830 24.21 -31.92 18.86
N GLN A 831 24.50 -31.55 20.11
CA GLN A 831 25.46 -32.20 21.00
C GLN A 831 24.69 -32.77 22.18
#